data_AF-A0A1F6ILL2-F1
#
_entry.id   AF-A0A1F6ILL2-F1
#
_cell.length_a   1.000
_cell.length_b   1.000
_cell.length_c   1.000
_cell.angle_alpha   90.00
_cell.angle_beta   90.00
_cell.angle_gamma   90.00
#
_symmetry.space_group_name_H-M   'P 1'
#
loop_
_entity.id
_entity.type
_entity.pdbx_description
1 polymer ?
#
loop_
_entity_poly.entity_id
_entity_poly.type
_entity_poly.pdbx_seq_one_letter_code
_entity_poly.pdbx_strand_id
1 'polypeptide(L)'
;MGKRIIFGCNVVIEYSFYALFFLVPLVISSTTSELFEFNKMWLTFGISVIVATSWIIKGITKQSFTIQRTPLDVFIFLFVASQVLATIFSWDKHISMWGYYSRFNGGLLSTLSYVVLYYAFASHVSEKVFSLYLEPVMRLILFWGGILLFPLFVYGGISAAGEGGSNVVFAAGLILSFLLIVLSLPATFVKRSLFVGIVSAGLVAAWGIPSHFGYDPTCFLFRGNLDVSCWTEAFQPKVRMFSTLGQPNWLGAYLSVLIITSLGFFLQYATASKTQFFDLKLNRKLVISLFAATSSFLYVALLFTRARSAFLAVGVGILLWAVLSIIPLSRTLPSFSQRGIRFLVTPFISIFAIFAVLTFIIGAPIPQLEQLRQGGTQNISDSSQKDLFKDTSNQAPLQVLEAGGTESGTIRLHVWKGALDIWRHYPLFGTGVETFAFAYYKFRPVGHNLTSEWDYLYNKAHNEYLNFLATTGTVGFVTYLLMIYAFLWKGISFVANPFVKDEIQISIRNKLLIASLIGAYASILISNFFGFSVVIMNVFLFLIPAFVFSLANVLEKEHAVTIGSPKETNTLSSVQGLLIALVASFGAFLLFILWQFLQADKAYALGSNLARTGAYDKAYIKLKEAVSLRGDEPVLQDELSSTSILLTGRLLRFQEATSSATAEELKLASEAAQELANEAIDINNKLVSAYPYNLIFLKTRARIFSALGPYNASFVQNALETLKRARVLAPTDAKIAYSLGVAYGQNGDTGSAIKMLETTVKLRPMYDDAWYALGLFYHQAALNAKGAVVDTVLHQKGVKAMRQVLVLTPKNAKALEALESWGEQP
;
A
#
# COMPACT_ATOMS: atom_id res chain seq x y z
N MET A 1 35.22 27.16 6.39
CA MET A 1 34.46 26.30 5.45
C MET A 1 33.65 25.23 6.19
N GLY A 2 34.25 24.47 7.12
CA GLY A 2 33.56 23.39 7.86
C GLY A 2 32.28 23.80 8.61
N LYS A 3 32.27 24.94 9.32
CA LYS A 3 31.05 25.44 10.01
C LYS A 3 29.86 25.67 9.07
N ARG A 4 30.12 26.14 7.84
CA ARG A 4 29.06 26.35 6.81
C ARG A 4 28.50 25.02 6.31
N ILE A 5 29.36 24.00 6.12
CA ILE A 5 28.94 22.65 5.72
C ILE A 5 28.07 22.02 6.81
N ILE A 6 28.52 22.06 8.08
CA ILE A 6 27.74 21.51 9.21
C ILE A 6 26.36 22.18 9.29
N PHE A 7 26.32 23.50 9.18
CA PHE A 7 25.07 24.25 9.15
C PHE A 7 24.17 23.82 7.98
N GLY A 8 24.72 23.73 6.77
CA GLY A 8 23.98 23.26 5.59
C GLY A 8 23.42 21.84 5.77
N CYS A 9 24.23 20.89 6.26
CA CYS A 9 23.77 19.53 6.54
C CYS A 9 22.64 19.51 7.59
N ASN A 10 22.70 20.36 8.61
CA ASN A 10 21.64 20.44 9.61
C ASN A 10 20.32 20.92 9.00
N VAL A 11 20.36 21.98 8.19
CA VAL A 11 19.19 22.47 7.47
C VAL A 11 18.62 21.40 6.54
N VAL A 12 19.48 20.72 5.77
CA VAL A 12 19.05 19.66 4.85
C VAL A 12 18.37 18.52 5.60
N ILE A 13 18.96 18.01 6.69
CA ILE A 13 18.36 16.93 7.49
C ILE A 13 17.00 17.36 8.04
N GLU A 14 16.93 18.53 8.67
CA GLU A 14 15.72 19.05 9.30
C GLU A 14 14.57 19.22 8.29
N TYR A 15 14.82 19.89 7.17
CA TYR A 15 13.81 20.12 6.13
C TYR A 15 13.45 18.82 5.39
N SER A 16 14.36 17.86 5.29
CA SER A 16 14.05 16.54 4.73
C SER A 16 13.04 15.78 5.59
N PHE A 17 13.11 15.87 6.92
CA PHE A 17 12.09 15.30 7.80
C PHE A 17 10.76 16.02 7.69
N TYR A 18 10.75 17.35 7.58
CA TYR A 18 9.49 18.08 7.34
C TYR A 18 8.90 17.69 5.99
N ALA A 19 9.72 17.56 4.95
CA ALA A 19 9.30 17.10 3.63
C ALA A 19 8.73 15.67 3.69
N LEU A 20 9.30 14.79 4.52
CA LEU A 20 8.78 13.44 4.73
C LEU A 20 7.34 13.44 5.24
N PHE A 21 7.01 14.24 6.27
CA PHE A 21 5.65 14.31 6.82
C PHE A 21 4.67 15.11 5.96
N PHE A 22 5.18 16.06 5.17
CA PHE A 22 4.35 16.88 4.31
C PHE A 22 4.04 16.21 2.96
N LEU A 23 5.08 15.83 2.22
CA LEU A 23 5.01 15.41 0.83
C LEU A 23 4.54 13.96 0.66
N VAL A 24 5.01 13.02 1.48
CA VAL A 24 4.68 11.58 1.34
C VAL A 24 3.18 11.33 1.27
N PRO A 25 2.32 11.85 2.16
CA PRO A 25 0.88 11.60 2.05
C PRO A 25 0.20 12.33 0.86
N LEU A 26 0.85 13.31 0.23
CA LEU A 26 0.29 14.12 -0.87
C LEU A 26 0.72 13.68 -2.27
N VAL A 27 1.92 13.10 -2.42
CA VAL A 27 2.49 12.74 -3.73
C VAL A 27 1.73 11.58 -4.38
N ILE A 28 1.32 11.80 -5.64
CA ILE A 28 0.66 10.85 -6.54
C ILE A 28 1.13 11.09 -7.99
N SER A 29 1.11 10.06 -8.85
CA SER A 29 1.44 10.21 -10.28
C SER A 29 0.67 9.24 -11.16
N SER A 30 0.02 9.74 -12.21
CA SER A 30 -0.66 8.91 -13.23
C SER A 30 0.28 8.27 -14.25
N THR A 31 1.57 8.62 -14.20
CA THR A 31 2.57 8.16 -15.18
C THR A 31 3.30 6.89 -14.74
N THR A 32 3.18 6.49 -13.48
CA THR A 32 3.81 5.30 -12.90
C THR A 32 2.86 4.10 -12.93
N SER A 33 3.40 2.89 -12.73
CA SER A 33 2.62 1.64 -12.80
C SER A 33 1.57 1.53 -11.70
N GLU A 34 1.84 2.15 -10.56
CA GLU A 34 0.92 2.31 -9.45
C GLU A 34 0.84 3.79 -9.06
N LEU A 35 -0.39 4.26 -8.84
CA LEU A 35 -0.72 5.69 -8.71
C LEU A 35 -0.28 6.29 -7.36
N PHE A 36 -0.36 5.50 -6.28
CA PHE A 36 -0.31 5.99 -4.91
C PHE A 36 0.94 5.60 -4.13
N GLU A 37 1.10 4.35 -3.74
CA GLU A 37 2.13 3.86 -2.82
C GLU A 37 3.53 3.84 -3.45
N PHE A 38 3.66 3.51 -4.74
CA PHE A 38 4.96 3.47 -5.42
C PHE A 38 5.67 4.82 -5.30
N ASN A 39 5.00 5.91 -5.69
CA ASN A 39 5.55 7.26 -5.65
C ASN A 39 5.96 7.69 -4.24
N LYS A 40 5.21 7.25 -3.22
CA LYS A 40 5.48 7.54 -1.80
C LYS A 40 6.73 6.84 -1.31
N MET A 41 6.93 5.59 -1.72
CA MET A 41 8.11 4.84 -1.34
C MET A 41 9.37 5.40 -2.02
N TRP A 42 9.29 5.82 -3.28
CA TRP A 42 10.43 6.44 -3.99
C TRP A 42 10.84 7.76 -3.35
N LEU A 43 9.87 8.58 -2.99
CA LEU A 43 10.15 9.82 -2.26
C LEU A 43 10.80 9.53 -0.90
N THR A 44 10.32 8.51 -0.19
CA THR A 44 10.89 8.10 1.09
C THR A 44 12.32 7.58 0.95
N PHE A 45 12.62 6.78 -0.09
CA PHE A 45 13.98 6.35 -0.40
C PHE A 45 14.89 7.54 -0.72
N GLY A 46 14.44 8.47 -1.57
CA GLY A 46 15.20 9.67 -1.90
C GLY A 46 15.51 10.53 -0.67
N ILE A 47 14.51 10.78 0.18
CA ILE A 47 14.68 11.51 1.44
C ILE A 47 15.64 10.76 2.38
N SER A 48 15.53 9.44 2.49
CA SER A 48 16.44 8.62 3.30
C SER A 48 17.90 8.76 2.84
N VAL A 49 18.15 8.71 1.52
CA VAL A 49 19.49 8.92 0.93
C VAL A 49 20.02 10.31 1.23
N ILE A 50 19.20 11.36 1.06
CA ILE A 50 19.58 12.75 1.33
C ILE A 50 19.94 12.96 2.81
N VAL A 51 19.12 12.42 3.72
CA VAL A 51 19.36 12.47 5.17
C VAL A 51 20.63 11.72 5.54
N ALA A 52 20.80 10.48 5.06
CA ALA A 52 21.98 9.66 5.34
C ALA A 52 23.27 10.33 4.83
N THR A 53 23.27 10.81 3.58
CA THR A 53 24.40 11.50 2.96
C THR A 53 24.79 12.74 3.76
N SER A 54 23.81 13.58 4.11
CA SER A 54 24.03 14.80 4.91
C SER A 54 24.52 14.49 6.31
N TRP A 55 24.02 13.41 6.93
CA TRP A 55 24.43 12.99 8.26
C TRP A 55 25.87 12.48 8.28
N ILE A 56 26.29 11.70 7.28
CA ILE A 56 27.67 11.22 7.12
C ILE A 56 28.63 12.38 6.83
N ILE A 57 28.30 13.27 5.87
CA ILE A 57 29.13 14.46 5.55
C ILE A 57 29.35 15.33 6.79
N LYS A 58 28.29 15.53 7.59
CA LYS A 58 28.37 16.26 8.85
C LYS A 58 29.33 15.59 9.84
N GLY A 59 29.28 14.26 9.98
CA GLY A 59 30.21 13.52 10.84
C GLY A 59 31.67 13.62 10.40
N ILE A 60 31.93 13.47 9.09
CA ILE A 60 33.27 13.65 8.50
C ILE A 60 33.78 15.07 8.76
N THR A 61 32.92 16.08 8.60
CA THR A 61 33.28 17.49 8.84
C THR A 61 33.63 17.74 10.30
N LYS A 62 32.91 17.13 11.24
CA LYS A 62 33.18 17.22 12.69
C LYS A 62 34.36 16.37 13.17
N GLN A 63 34.88 15.46 12.32
CA GLN A 63 35.81 14.39 12.71
C GLN A 63 35.28 13.46 13.82
N SER A 64 33.96 13.46 13.99
CA SER A 64 33.27 12.67 15.00
C SER A 64 31.88 12.29 14.48
N PHE A 65 31.56 11.00 14.51
CA PHE A 65 30.22 10.51 14.20
C PHE A 65 29.49 10.16 15.49
N THR A 66 28.42 10.89 15.79
CA THR A 66 27.64 10.72 17.01
C THR A 66 26.31 10.04 16.68
N ILE A 67 26.07 8.89 17.31
CA ILE A 67 24.80 8.17 17.25
C ILE A 67 24.17 8.22 18.63
N GLN A 68 22.96 8.77 18.70
CA GLN A 68 22.21 8.83 19.95
C GLN A 68 21.67 7.44 20.29
N ARG A 69 21.97 6.92 21.49
CA ARG A 69 21.37 5.66 21.96
C ARG A 69 19.91 5.88 22.33
N THR A 70 19.12 4.85 22.10
CA THR A 70 17.70 4.84 22.44
C THR A 70 17.35 3.59 23.26
N PRO A 71 16.27 3.63 24.07
CA PRO A 71 15.75 2.45 24.74
C PRO A 71 15.35 1.29 23.80
N LEU A 72 15.30 1.52 22.48
CA LEU A 72 14.88 0.53 21.49
C LEU A 72 16.04 -0.11 20.72
N ASP A 73 17.29 0.28 20.96
CA ASP A 73 18.41 -0.11 20.10
C ASP A 73 18.55 -1.61 19.91
N VAL A 74 18.54 -2.37 21.01
CA VAL A 74 18.62 -3.84 20.96
C VAL A 74 17.42 -4.44 20.22
N PHE A 75 16.22 -3.90 20.43
CA PHE A 75 15.00 -4.43 19.81
C PHE A 75 14.93 -4.13 18.31
N ILE A 76 15.34 -2.93 17.89
CA ILE A 76 15.44 -2.57 16.48
C ILE A 76 16.52 -3.42 15.80
N PHE A 77 17.68 -3.62 16.45
CA PHE A 77 18.73 -4.49 15.92
C PHE A 77 18.23 -5.92 15.73
N LEU A 78 17.59 -6.51 16.75
CA LEU A 78 17.02 -7.86 16.66
C LEU A 78 15.95 -7.97 15.57
N PHE A 79 15.10 -6.95 15.42
CA PHE A 79 14.12 -6.89 14.35
C PHE A 79 14.76 -6.82 12.97
N VAL A 80 15.76 -5.96 12.75
CA VAL A 80 16.47 -5.89 11.46
C VAL A 80 17.21 -7.19 11.16
N ALA A 81 17.90 -7.76 12.15
CA ALA A 81 18.60 -9.03 12.01
C ALA A 81 17.63 -10.16 11.59
N SER A 82 16.42 -10.21 12.17
CA SER A 82 15.41 -11.19 11.77
C SER A 82 14.91 -10.98 10.34
N GLN A 83 14.74 -9.73 9.89
CA GLN A 83 14.39 -9.42 8.49
C GLN A 83 15.50 -9.85 7.51
N VAL A 84 16.77 -9.62 7.87
CA VAL A 84 17.93 -10.06 7.07
C VAL A 84 17.95 -11.58 6.95
N LEU A 85 17.77 -12.31 8.07
CA LEU A 85 17.73 -13.77 8.06
C LEU A 85 16.56 -14.29 7.20
N ALA A 86 15.36 -13.73 7.35
CA ALA A 86 14.21 -14.09 6.51
C ALA A 86 14.48 -13.81 5.01
N THR A 87 15.22 -12.75 4.70
CA THR A 87 15.62 -12.44 3.31
C THR A 87 16.64 -13.45 2.77
N ILE A 88 17.60 -13.89 3.58
CA ILE A 88 18.62 -14.88 3.18
C ILE A 88 17.97 -16.23 2.84
N PHE A 89 17.00 -16.67 3.65
CA PHE A 89 16.27 -17.95 3.48
C PHE A 89 14.99 -17.83 2.64
N SER A 90 14.78 -16.70 1.97
CA SER A 90 13.57 -16.41 1.21
C SER A 90 13.38 -17.30 -0.02
N TRP A 91 12.12 -17.57 -0.38
CA TRP A 91 11.73 -18.14 -1.67
C TRP A 91 12.11 -17.23 -2.85
N ASP A 92 12.13 -15.92 -2.62
CA ASP A 92 12.45 -14.90 -3.62
C ASP A 92 13.24 -13.75 -2.97
N LYS A 93 14.56 -13.79 -3.16
CA LYS A 93 15.48 -12.81 -2.57
C LYS A 93 15.31 -11.41 -3.18
N HIS A 94 14.93 -11.32 -4.46
CA HIS A 94 14.71 -10.03 -5.13
C HIS A 94 13.53 -9.31 -4.47
N ILE A 95 12.43 -10.02 -4.28
CA ILE A 95 11.23 -9.48 -3.65
C ILE A 95 11.44 -9.24 -2.16
N SER A 96 12.18 -10.08 -1.44
CA SER A 96 12.50 -9.80 -0.04
C SER A 96 13.41 -8.59 0.14
N MET A 97 14.32 -8.33 -0.81
CA MET A 97 15.19 -7.16 -0.77
C MET A 97 14.41 -5.87 -1.08
N TRP A 98 13.70 -5.83 -2.21
CA TRP A 98 13.03 -4.63 -2.72
C TRP A 98 11.60 -4.44 -2.21
N GLY A 99 10.88 -5.53 -1.97
CA GLY A 99 9.44 -5.57 -1.74
C GLY A 99 8.65 -5.93 -3.00
N TYR A 100 7.35 -6.13 -2.86
CA TYR A 100 6.47 -6.48 -4.00
C TYR A 100 6.41 -5.33 -5.02
N TYR A 101 6.62 -5.66 -6.30
CA TYR A 101 6.62 -4.73 -7.43
C TYR A 101 5.25 -4.03 -7.54
N SER A 102 5.23 -2.70 -7.37
CA SER A 102 4.08 -1.76 -7.22
C SER A 102 3.98 -1.10 -5.85
N ARG A 103 4.60 -1.67 -4.80
CA ARG A 103 4.52 -1.10 -3.44
C ARG A 103 5.87 -0.87 -2.81
N PHE A 104 6.77 -1.86 -2.86
CA PHE A 104 8.12 -1.85 -2.27
C PHE A 104 8.19 -1.65 -0.74
N ASN A 105 7.14 -1.10 -0.12
CA ASN A 105 6.97 -1.00 1.31
C ASN A 105 6.77 -2.38 1.94
N GLY A 106 7.63 -2.70 2.91
CA GLY A 106 7.69 -3.97 3.61
C GLY A 106 8.94 -4.79 3.27
N GLY A 107 9.61 -4.51 2.15
CA GLY A 107 10.89 -5.15 1.80
C GLY A 107 12.02 -4.72 2.73
N LEU A 108 13.11 -5.49 2.77
CA LEU A 108 14.27 -5.22 3.63
C LEU A 108 14.84 -3.81 3.42
N LEU A 109 14.93 -3.33 2.17
CA LEU A 109 15.44 -2.00 1.88
C LEU A 109 14.55 -0.90 2.49
N SER A 110 13.22 -1.05 2.42
CA SER A 110 12.29 -0.10 3.06
C SER A 110 12.44 -0.09 4.59
N THR A 111 12.59 -1.26 5.20
CA THR A 111 12.86 -1.38 6.65
C THR A 111 14.16 -0.68 7.04
N LEU A 112 15.24 -0.89 6.28
CA LEU A 112 16.52 -0.22 6.52
C LEU A 112 16.38 1.30 6.37
N SER A 113 15.64 1.79 5.39
CA SER A 113 15.36 3.23 5.24
C SER A 113 14.64 3.81 6.46
N TYR A 114 13.64 3.12 7.01
CA TYR A 114 12.95 3.57 8.22
C TYR A 114 13.87 3.59 9.45
N VAL A 115 14.75 2.60 9.58
CA VAL A 115 15.73 2.52 10.67
C VAL A 115 16.80 3.62 10.55
N VAL A 116 17.28 3.90 9.33
CA VAL A 116 18.19 5.03 9.07
C VAL A 116 17.51 6.36 9.43
N LEU A 117 16.26 6.56 9.02
CA LEU A 117 15.49 7.74 9.38
C LEU A 117 15.29 7.85 10.90
N TYR A 118 15.03 6.74 11.59
CA TYR A 118 14.91 6.71 13.05
C TYR A 118 16.18 7.21 13.76
N TYR A 119 17.33 6.63 13.43
CA TYR A 119 18.60 6.98 14.08
C TYR A 119 19.11 8.37 13.68
N ALA A 120 18.92 8.77 12.42
CA ALA A 120 19.23 10.11 11.97
C ALA A 120 18.38 11.16 12.70
N PHE A 121 17.08 10.89 12.88
CA PHE A 121 16.19 11.77 13.65
C PHE A 121 16.65 11.87 15.10
N ALA A 122 16.81 10.73 15.78
CA ALA A 122 17.20 10.68 17.19
C ALA A 122 18.54 11.39 17.46
N SER A 123 19.49 11.26 16.54
CA SER A 123 20.81 11.88 16.65
C SER A 123 20.81 13.38 16.29
N HIS A 124 19.85 13.84 15.50
CA HIS A 124 19.74 15.25 15.09
C HIS A 124 19.01 16.13 16.11
N VAL A 125 18.04 15.57 16.85
CA VAL A 125 17.21 16.28 17.84
C VAL A 125 18.02 17.08 18.88
N SER A 126 19.22 16.63 19.24
CA SER A 126 20.06 17.25 20.27
C SER A 126 20.77 18.54 19.82
N GLU A 127 20.59 18.96 18.56
CA GLU A 127 21.26 20.12 17.99
C GLU A 127 20.36 21.36 17.90
N LYS A 128 20.99 22.55 17.91
CA LYS A 128 20.27 23.82 17.77
C LYS A 128 19.63 23.88 16.39
N VAL A 129 18.32 24.09 16.41
CA VAL A 129 17.44 24.24 15.24
C VAL A 129 17.79 25.50 14.47
N PHE A 130 17.79 25.42 13.14
CA PHE A 130 17.81 26.62 12.32
C PHE A 130 16.43 27.29 12.38
N SER A 131 16.38 28.52 12.87
CA SER A 131 15.17 29.34 12.84
C SER A 131 15.46 30.66 12.14
N LEU A 132 14.82 30.87 10.99
CA LEU A 132 14.78 32.20 10.40
C LEU A 132 13.95 33.11 11.32
N TYR A 133 14.48 34.28 11.69
CA TYR A 133 13.67 35.26 12.39
C TYR A 133 12.68 35.87 11.40
N LEU A 134 11.41 35.49 11.54
CA LEU A 134 10.29 36.07 10.81
C LEU A 134 9.38 36.77 11.80
N GLU A 135 8.96 38.00 11.47
CA GLU A 135 7.94 38.69 12.25
C GLU A 135 6.65 37.87 12.31
N PRO A 136 5.91 37.89 13.43
CA PRO A 136 4.80 36.97 13.62
C PRO A 136 3.65 37.15 12.61
N VAL A 137 3.40 38.38 12.14
CA VAL A 137 2.42 38.66 11.06
C VAL A 137 2.86 38.03 9.74
N MET A 138 4.15 38.15 9.40
CA MET A 138 4.71 37.53 8.21
C MET A 138 4.60 36.00 8.28
N ARG A 139 4.80 35.38 9.44
CA ARG A 139 4.57 33.93 9.61
C ARG A 139 3.12 33.55 9.29
N LEU A 140 2.15 34.33 9.75
CA LEU A 140 0.74 34.09 9.46
C LEU A 140 0.43 34.22 7.96
N ILE A 141 0.99 35.24 7.30
CA ILE A 141 0.85 35.44 5.85
C ILE A 141 1.46 34.28 5.08
N LEU A 142 2.67 33.85 5.41
CA LEU A 142 3.35 32.73 4.75
C LEU A 142 2.59 31.42 4.97
N PHE A 143 2.07 31.18 6.18
CA PHE A 143 1.29 29.98 6.49
C PHE A 143 0.01 29.90 5.63
N TRP A 144 -0.81 30.95 5.63
CA TRP A 144 -2.04 30.98 4.83
C TRP A 144 -1.76 31.05 3.33
N GLY A 145 -0.72 31.77 2.92
CA GLY A 145 -0.24 31.78 1.54
C GLY A 145 0.11 30.38 1.06
N GLY A 146 0.86 29.61 1.86
CA GLY A 146 1.19 28.23 1.53
C GLY A 146 -0.04 27.31 1.41
N ILE A 147 -1.04 27.47 2.29
CA ILE A 147 -2.30 26.71 2.24
C ILE A 147 -3.12 27.07 1.00
N LEU A 148 -3.27 28.37 0.69
CA LEU A 148 -4.09 28.85 -0.43
C LEU A 148 -3.44 28.63 -1.79
N LEU A 149 -2.10 28.60 -1.87
CA LEU A 149 -1.38 28.31 -3.10
C LEU A 149 -1.59 26.87 -3.58
N PHE A 150 -1.78 25.92 -2.66
CA PHE A 150 -1.93 24.51 -3.00
C PHE A 150 -3.06 24.26 -4.03
N PRO A 151 -4.32 24.71 -3.81
CA PRO A 151 -5.38 24.57 -4.81
C PRO A 151 -5.16 25.41 -6.09
N LEU A 152 -4.46 26.55 -6.01
CA LEU A 152 -4.16 27.37 -7.20
C LEU A 152 -3.21 26.67 -8.17
N PHE A 153 -2.20 25.96 -7.66
CA PHE A 153 -1.28 25.19 -8.51
C PHE A 153 -1.92 23.93 -9.09
N VAL A 154 -2.89 23.33 -8.39
CA VAL A 154 -3.72 22.25 -8.95
C VAL A 154 -4.48 22.76 -10.17
N TYR A 155 -5.10 23.95 -10.07
CA TYR A 155 -5.77 24.60 -11.18
C TYR A 155 -4.81 24.98 -12.33
N GLY A 156 -3.67 25.61 -12.00
CA GLY A 156 -2.66 26.03 -12.98
C GLY A 156 -2.02 24.87 -13.75
N GLY A 157 -1.84 23.71 -13.11
CA GLY A 157 -1.37 22.50 -13.79
C GLY A 157 -2.34 22.02 -14.88
N ILE A 158 -3.64 22.26 -14.72
CA ILE A 158 -4.67 21.81 -15.66
C ILE A 158 -4.76 22.75 -16.86
N SER A 159 -4.61 24.07 -16.68
CA SER A 159 -4.50 25.00 -17.81
C SER A 159 -3.29 24.72 -18.71
N ALA A 160 -2.28 24.04 -18.19
CA ALA A 160 -1.09 23.60 -18.93
C ALA A 160 -1.18 22.16 -19.46
N ALA A 161 -2.31 21.46 -19.28
CA ALA A 161 -2.46 20.02 -19.58
C ALA A 161 -2.39 19.67 -21.08
N GLY A 162 -2.42 20.66 -21.98
CA GLY A 162 -2.17 20.45 -23.42
C GLY A 162 -0.70 20.22 -23.79
N GLU A 163 0.26 20.56 -22.93
CA GLU A 163 1.70 20.63 -23.28
C GLU A 163 2.62 19.81 -22.35
N GLY A 164 2.09 18.80 -21.64
CA GLY A 164 2.91 17.96 -20.73
C GLY A 164 3.43 18.68 -19.48
N GLY A 165 3.08 19.96 -19.27
CA GLY A 165 3.51 20.80 -18.13
C GLY A 165 2.72 20.58 -16.83
N SER A 166 1.61 19.84 -16.85
CA SER A 166 0.69 19.75 -15.71
C SER A 166 1.32 19.19 -14.43
N ASN A 167 2.10 18.11 -14.55
CA ASN A 167 2.77 17.47 -13.41
C ASN A 167 3.89 18.33 -12.83
N VAL A 168 4.58 19.12 -13.66
CA VAL A 168 5.68 20.00 -13.22
C VAL A 168 5.14 21.17 -12.42
N VAL A 169 4.07 21.80 -12.89
CA VAL A 169 3.39 22.91 -12.20
C VAL A 169 2.82 22.45 -10.86
N PHE A 170 2.18 21.28 -10.82
CA PHE A 170 1.68 20.68 -9.57
C PHE A 170 2.81 20.42 -8.57
N ALA A 171 3.91 19.79 -9.01
CA ALA A 171 5.06 19.52 -8.15
C ALA A 171 5.71 20.80 -7.60
N ALA A 172 5.88 21.83 -8.46
CA ALA A 172 6.44 23.11 -8.06
C ALA A 172 5.56 23.82 -7.01
N GLY A 173 4.24 23.80 -7.21
CA GLY A 173 3.29 24.34 -6.25
C GLY A 173 3.33 23.66 -4.90
N LEU A 174 3.41 22.34 -4.91
CA LEU A 174 3.48 21.52 -3.69
C LEU A 174 4.77 21.82 -2.90
N ILE A 175 5.91 21.99 -3.58
CA ILE A 175 7.19 22.39 -2.97
C ILE A 175 7.12 23.82 -2.42
N LEU A 176 6.50 24.76 -3.14
CA LEU A 176 6.37 26.14 -2.67
C LEU A 176 5.47 26.23 -1.44
N SER A 177 4.30 25.57 -1.47
CA SER A 177 3.40 25.43 -0.31
C SER A 177 4.12 24.84 0.89
N PHE A 178 4.89 23.77 0.69
CA PHE A 178 5.73 23.16 1.72
C PHE A 178 6.69 24.17 2.37
N LEU A 179 7.48 24.88 1.57
CA LEU A 179 8.47 25.84 2.06
C LEU A 179 7.82 26.96 2.87
N LEU A 180 6.73 27.55 2.37
CA LEU A 180 6.02 28.64 3.04
C LEU A 180 5.43 28.20 4.39
N ILE A 181 4.81 27.01 4.43
CA ILE A 181 4.23 26.45 5.65
C ILE A 181 5.32 26.16 6.68
N VAL A 182 6.39 25.46 6.30
CA VAL A 182 7.46 25.08 7.23
C VAL A 182 8.17 26.30 7.80
N LEU A 183 8.50 27.29 6.97
CA LEU A 183 9.16 28.53 7.39
C LEU A 183 8.34 29.30 8.43
N SER A 184 7.01 29.19 8.39
CA SER A 184 6.14 29.90 9.33
C SER A 184 6.18 29.35 10.77
N LEU A 185 6.44 28.05 10.97
CA LEU A 185 6.16 27.37 12.25
C LEU A 185 7.24 27.64 13.34
N PRO A 186 6.92 28.23 14.51
CA PRO A 186 7.89 28.55 15.60
C PRO A 186 8.28 27.37 16.50
N ALA A 187 8.04 26.12 16.09
CA ALA A 187 8.12 24.98 17.00
C ALA A 187 9.52 24.34 17.05
N THR A 188 9.85 23.70 18.17
CA THR A 188 10.99 22.76 18.27
C THR A 188 10.88 21.69 17.18
N PHE A 189 12.00 21.14 16.73
CA PHE A 189 12.06 20.14 15.66
C PHE A 189 10.92 19.09 15.68
N VAL A 190 10.75 18.36 16.80
CA VAL A 190 9.66 17.36 16.96
C VAL A 190 8.26 17.97 16.80
N LYS A 191 7.96 19.04 17.54
CA LYS A 191 6.66 19.70 17.47
C LYS A 191 6.39 20.23 16.06
N ARG A 192 7.41 20.78 15.37
CA ARG A 192 7.29 21.23 13.99
C ARG A 192 6.96 20.06 13.06
N SER A 193 7.63 18.92 13.19
CA SER A 193 7.28 17.70 12.43
C SER A 193 5.82 17.25 12.64
N LEU A 194 5.34 17.25 13.89
CA LEU A 194 3.95 16.91 14.19
C LEU A 194 2.95 17.92 13.60
N PHE A 195 3.25 19.21 13.68
CA PHE A 195 2.45 20.26 13.06
C PHE A 195 2.37 20.09 11.54
N VAL A 196 3.51 19.85 10.90
CA VAL A 196 3.58 19.60 9.46
C VAL A 196 2.73 18.39 9.08
N GLY A 197 2.77 17.32 9.87
CA GLY A 197 1.88 16.17 9.70
C GLY A 197 0.40 16.56 9.78
N ILE A 198 -0.03 17.28 10.82
CA ILE A 198 -1.42 17.73 10.98
C ILE A 198 -1.88 18.59 9.80
N VAL A 199 -1.04 19.53 9.34
CA VAL A 199 -1.35 20.37 8.17
C VAL A 199 -1.49 19.52 6.92
N SER A 200 -0.59 18.57 6.71
CA SER A 200 -0.67 17.64 5.58
C SER A 200 -1.95 16.79 5.63
N ALA A 201 -2.35 16.28 6.79
CA ALA A 201 -3.65 15.61 6.94
C ALA A 201 -4.84 16.52 6.63
N GLY A 202 -4.77 17.80 6.97
CA GLY A 202 -5.77 18.79 6.59
C GLY A 202 -5.89 18.91 5.06
N LEU A 203 -4.76 18.99 4.35
CA LEU A 203 -4.74 19.05 2.89
C LEU A 203 -5.26 17.75 2.25
N VAL A 204 -4.85 16.59 2.76
CA VAL A 204 -5.33 15.28 2.29
C VAL A 204 -6.83 15.11 2.53
N ALA A 205 -7.34 15.56 3.69
CA ALA A 205 -8.78 15.55 3.97
C ALA A 205 -9.54 16.50 3.04
N ALA A 206 -9.03 17.73 2.84
CA ALA A 206 -9.62 18.70 1.93
C ALA A 206 -9.62 18.24 0.47
N TRP A 207 -8.62 17.45 0.06
CA TRP A 207 -8.57 16.81 -1.27
C TRP A 207 -9.67 15.75 -1.42
N GLY A 208 -9.90 14.94 -0.39
CA GLY A 208 -10.84 13.82 -0.46
C GLY A 208 -12.31 14.21 -0.31
N ILE A 209 -12.65 15.14 0.59
CA ILE A 209 -14.04 15.45 0.96
C ILE A 209 -14.93 15.81 -0.24
N PRO A 210 -14.49 16.63 -1.22
CA PRO A 210 -15.30 16.96 -2.38
C PRO A 210 -15.76 15.73 -3.19
N SER A 211 -14.97 14.65 -3.22
CA SER A 211 -15.27 13.43 -3.97
C SER A 211 -16.55 12.73 -3.48
N HIS A 212 -16.85 12.86 -2.18
CA HIS A 212 -18.09 12.36 -1.58
C HIS A 212 -19.33 13.04 -2.19
N PHE A 213 -19.19 14.31 -2.57
CA PHE A 213 -20.24 15.11 -3.20
C PHE A 213 -20.22 15.04 -4.73
N GLY A 214 -19.37 14.19 -5.31
CA GLY A 214 -19.28 14.00 -6.76
C GLY A 214 -18.26 14.88 -7.48
N TYR A 215 -17.45 15.66 -6.75
CA TYR A 215 -16.40 16.51 -7.31
C TYR A 215 -15.03 15.96 -6.90
N ASP A 216 -14.35 15.19 -7.74
CA ASP A 216 -13.07 14.57 -7.36
C ASP A 216 -11.85 15.33 -7.92
N PRO A 217 -10.99 15.93 -7.06
CA PRO A 217 -9.79 16.61 -7.53
C PRO A 217 -8.79 15.69 -8.24
N THR A 218 -8.83 14.38 -7.96
CA THR A 218 -7.97 13.39 -8.63
C THR A 218 -8.39 13.20 -10.09
N CYS A 219 -9.69 13.02 -10.34
CA CYS A 219 -10.23 13.03 -11.71
C CYS A 219 -9.96 14.36 -12.41
N PHE A 220 -10.12 15.48 -11.71
CA PHE A 220 -9.83 16.80 -12.28
C PHE A 220 -8.37 16.93 -12.71
N LEU A 221 -7.42 16.51 -11.87
CA LEU A 221 -5.98 16.55 -12.16
C LEU A 221 -5.58 15.68 -13.37
N PHE A 222 -6.16 14.48 -13.51
CA PHE A 222 -5.70 13.51 -14.52
C PHE A 222 -6.57 13.41 -15.77
N ARG A 223 -7.84 13.83 -15.71
CA ARG A 223 -8.78 13.79 -16.84
C ARG A 223 -9.27 15.18 -17.25
N GLY A 224 -9.02 16.21 -16.45
CA GLY A 224 -9.51 17.58 -16.70
C GLY A 224 -10.98 17.81 -16.31
N ASN A 225 -11.70 16.78 -15.85
CA ASN A 225 -13.10 16.86 -15.46
C ASN A 225 -13.25 16.77 -13.93
N LEU A 226 -13.94 17.74 -13.32
CA LEU A 226 -14.26 17.75 -11.89
C LEU A 226 -15.52 16.93 -11.61
N ASP A 227 -15.42 15.63 -11.85
CA ASP A 227 -16.46 14.63 -11.56
C ASP A 227 -15.84 13.36 -10.97
N VAL A 228 -16.59 12.27 -10.83
CA VAL A 228 -16.09 10.97 -10.33
C VAL A 228 -15.94 9.91 -11.44
N SER A 229 -16.03 10.31 -12.71
CA SER A 229 -16.08 9.39 -13.86
C SER A 229 -14.76 8.66 -14.13
N CYS A 230 -13.65 9.15 -13.58
CA CYS A 230 -12.35 8.50 -13.75
C CYS A 230 -12.19 7.20 -12.95
N TRP A 231 -13.12 6.93 -12.01
CA TRP A 231 -13.11 5.74 -11.17
C TRP A 231 -13.95 4.61 -11.79
N THR A 232 -13.49 3.37 -11.66
CA THR A 232 -14.24 2.19 -12.11
C THR A 232 -15.42 1.92 -11.18
N GLU A 233 -16.41 1.11 -11.60
CA GLU A 233 -17.56 0.73 -10.77
C GLU A 233 -17.19 0.15 -9.40
N ALA A 234 -16.04 -0.53 -9.29
CA ALA A 234 -15.51 -1.07 -8.04
C ALA A 234 -15.01 0.01 -7.04
N PHE A 235 -14.79 1.24 -7.49
CA PHE A 235 -14.30 2.37 -6.70
C PHE A 235 -15.32 3.50 -6.77
N GLN A 236 -16.09 3.69 -5.69
CA GLN A 236 -17.16 4.68 -5.64
C GLN A 236 -16.83 5.79 -4.63
N PRO A 237 -16.17 6.89 -5.04
CA PRO A 237 -15.79 7.99 -4.14
C PRO A 237 -16.96 8.62 -3.39
N LYS A 238 -18.15 8.63 -4.03
CA LYS A 238 -19.41 9.10 -3.42
C LYS A 238 -19.81 8.26 -2.20
N VAL A 239 -19.47 6.97 -2.15
CA VAL A 239 -19.80 6.08 -1.03
C VAL A 239 -18.67 6.03 -0.01
N ARG A 240 -17.43 5.92 -0.48
CA ARG A 240 -16.24 5.86 0.36
C ARG A 240 -15.19 6.80 -0.20
N MET A 241 -14.67 7.72 0.60
CA MET A 241 -13.71 8.72 0.16
C MET A 241 -12.31 8.12 -0.15
N PHE A 242 -11.85 8.28 -1.40
CA PHE A 242 -10.49 7.94 -1.89
C PHE A 242 -9.73 9.27 -2.08
N SER A 243 -8.73 9.57 -1.24
CA SER A 243 -7.92 10.80 -1.37
C SER A 243 -6.55 10.45 -1.99
N THR A 244 -5.52 11.28 -1.81
CA THR A 244 -4.14 11.06 -2.28
C THR A 244 -3.46 9.81 -1.70
N LEU A 245 -4.07 9.18 -0.69
CA LEU A 245 -3.67 7.88 -0.14
C LEU A 245 -4.37 6.70 -0.84
N GLY A 246 -5.14 6.92 -1.91
CA GLY A 246 -5.80 5.85 -2.65
C GLY A 246 -6.89 5.18 -1.84
N GLN A 247 -6.57 4.07 -1.15
CA GLN A 247 -7.57 3.26 -0.47
C GLN A 247 -8.16 3.94 0.79
N PRO A 248 -9.49 3.93 1.02
CA PRO A 248 -10.13 4.60 2.16
C PRO A 248 -9.65 4.06 3.51
N ASN A 249 -9.26 2.79 3.57
CA ASN A 249 -8.71 2.20 4.80
C ASN A 249 -7.33 2.78 5.15
N TRP A 250 -6.48 3.03 4.14
CA TRP A 250 -5.15 3.64 4.35
C TRP A 250 -5.29 5.10 4.77
N LEU A 251 -6.21 5.83 4.12
CA LEU A 251 -6.58 7.20 4.49
C LEU A 251 -7.11 7.28 5.93
N GLY A 252 -8.07 6.41 6.28
CA GLY A 252 -8.62 6.36 7.63
C GLY A 252 -7.54 6.07 8.69
N ALA A 253 -6.63 5.14 8.42
CA ALA A 253 -5.52 4.82 9.33
C ALA A 253 -4.59 6.03 9.55
N TYR A 254 -4.22 6.74 8.47
CA TYR A 254 -3.41 7.95 8.55
C TYR A 254 -4.10 9.07 9.33
N LEU A 255 -5.38 9.33 9.04
CA LEU A 255 -6.17 10.33 9.77
C LEU A 255 -6.29 9.97 11.26
N SER A 256 -6.37 8.68 11.60
CA SER A 256 -6.47 8.23 12.99
C SER A 256 -5.28 8.66 13.85
N VAL A 257 -4.07 8.60 13.29
CA VAL A 257 -2.84 9.05 13.97
C VAL A 257 -2.89 10.55 14.27
N LEU A 258 -3.33 11.34 13.29
CA LEU A 258 -3.24 12.80 13.36
C LEU A 258 -4.43 13.47 14.04
N ILE A 259 -5.61 12.84 14.08
CA ILE A 259 -6.71 13.23 14.96
C ILE A 259 -6.23 13.19 16.42
N ILE A 260 -5.67 12.07 16.86
CA ILE A 260 -5.22 11.91 18.26
C ILE A 260 -4.05 12.86 18.56
N THR A 261 -3.11 13.01 17.63
CA THR A 261 -1.99 13.96 17.78
C THR A 261 -2.47 15.42 17.91
N SER A 262 -3.45 15.83 17.11
CA SER A 262 -4.09 17.15 17.18
C SER A 262 -4.82 17.37 18.51
N LEU A 263 -5.49 16.34 19.03
CA LEU A 263 -6.11 16.37 20.38
C LEU A 263 -5.06 16.51 21.50
N GLY A 264 -3.87 15.95 21.32
CA GLY A 264 -2.73 16.15 22.23
C GLY A 264 -2.34 17.63 22.35
N PHE A 265 -2.21 18.33 21.22
CA PHE A 265 -1.95 19.77 21.22
C PHE A 265 -3.11 20.57 21.80
N PHE A 266 -4.36 20.22 21.47
CA PHE A 266 -5.55 20.82 22.09
C PHE A 266 -5.44 20.81 23.62
N LEU A 267 -5.12 19.66 24.23
CA LEU A 267 -5.02 19.53 25.69
C LEU A 267 -3.78 20.23 26.26
N GLN A 268 -2.66 20.20 25.53
CA GLN A 268 -1.43 20.91 25.90
C GLN A 268 -1.66 22.44 26.00
N TYR A 269 -2.39 23.02 25.04
CA TYR A 269 -2.74 24.45 25.07
C TYR A 269 -3.91 24.75 26.02
N ALA A 270 -4.83 23.80 26.21
CA ALA A 270 -5.89 23.89 27.21
C ALA A 270 -5.36 23.89 28.65
N THR A 271 -4.13 23.44 28.91
CA THR A 271 -3.51 23.47 30.25
C THR A 271 -2.45 24.57 30.41
N ALA A 272 -2.21 25.38 29.37
CA ALA A 272 -1.22 26.46 29.40
C ALA A 272 -1.73 27.73 30.12
N SER A 273 -0.88 28.31 30.99
CA SER A 273 -1.13 29.60 31.68
C SER A 273 -0.92 30.83 30.78
N LYS A 274 0.03 30.76 29.85
CA LYS A 274 0.26 31.74 28.78
C LYS A 274 0.35 31.00 27.44
N THR A 275 -0.34 31.49 26.42
CA THR A 275 -0.33 30.94 25.06
C THR A 275 0.50 31.83 24.13
N GLN A 276 1.66 31.32 23.71
CA GLN A 276 2.34 31.79 22.51
C GLN A 276 2.09 30.77 21.41
N PHE A 277 1.51 31.22 20.30
CA PHE A 277 1.30 30.45 19.08
C PHE A 277 1.81 31.32 17.94
N PHE A 278 2.71 30.81 17.07
CA PHE A 278 3.46 31.66 16.12
C PHE A 278 4.23 32.83 16.76
N ASP A 279 4.67 32.69 18.02
CA ASP A 279 5.27 33.79 18.81
C ASP A 279 4.34 35.01 19.04
N LEU A 280 3.08 34.93 18.58
CA LEU A 280 2.00 35.87 18.90
C LEU A 280 1.37 35.51 20.25
N LYS A 281 1.04 36.54 21.03
CA LYS A 281 0.08 36.43 22.15
C LYS A 281 -1.33 36.27 21.58
N LEU A 282 -1.64 35.08 21.08
CA LEU A 282 -2.99 34.75 20.64
C LEU A 282 -3.87 34.38 21.84
N ASN A 283 -5.16 34.69 21.71
CA ASN A 283 -6.16 34.29 22.69
C ASN A 283 -6.14 32.75 22.83
N ARG A 284 -5.90 32.28 24.05
CA ARG A 284 -5.87 30.83 24.37
C ARG A 284 -7.11 30.10 23.86
N LYS A 285 -8.29 30.72 23.97
CA LYS A 285 -9.55 30.13 23.48
C LYS A 285 -9.51 29.92 21.97
N LEU A 286 -8.95 30.86 21.21
CA LEU A 286 -8.82 30.76 19.76
C LEU A 286 -7.93 29.57 19.36
N VAL A 287 -6.75 29.44 19.97
CA VAL A 287 -5.81 28.34 19.67
C VAL A 287 -6.44 26.97 19.98
N ILE A 288 -7.12 26.85 21.13
CA ILE A 288 -7.85 25.63 21.51
C ILE A 288 -8.96 25.32 20.51
N SER A 289 -9.75 26.34 20.11
CA SER A 289 -10.81 26.18 19.11
C SER A 289 -10.26 25.74 17.75
N LEU A 290 -9.08 26.22 17.34
CA LEU A 290 -8.44 25.81 16.08
C LEU A 290 -8.07 24.32 16.09
N PHE A 291 -7.47 23.80 17.16
CA PHE A 291 -7.17 22.36 17.25
C PHE A 291 -8.41 21.49 17.40
N ALA A 292 -9.44 21.98 18.12
CA ALA A 292 -10.72 21.28 18.20
C ALA A 292 -11.41 21.21 16.82
N ALA A 293 -11.42 22.31 16.08
CA ALA A 293 -11.95 22.38 14.72
C ALA A 293 -11.16 21.49 13.77
N THR A 294 -9.82 21.53 13.84
CA THR A 294 -8.94 20.67 13.03
C THR A 294 -9.21 19.20 13.30
N SER A 295 -9.25 18.78 14.57
CA SER A 295 -9.52 17.39 14.94
C SER A 295 -10.91 16.94 14.49
N SER A 296 -11.91 17.83 14.58
CA SER A 296 -13.27 17.56 14.11
C SER A 296 -13.33 17.44 12.59
N PHE A 297 -12.65 18.31 11.85
CA PHE A 297 -12.55 18.24 10.39
C PHE A 297 -11.91 16.94 9.92
N LEU A 298 -10.79 16.54 10.54
CA LEU A 298 -10.14 15.26 10.24
C LEU A 298 -11.04 14.06 10.61
N TYR A 299 -11.82 14.16 11.69
CA TYR A 299 -12.77 13.12 12.08
C TYR A 299 -13.94 13.00 11.09
N VAL A 300 -14.48 14.11 10.58
CA VAL A 300 -15.47 14.11 9.48
C VAL A 300 -14.91 13.40 8.25
N ALA A 301 -13.68 13.74 7.84
CA ALA A 301 -13.00 13.06 6.75
C ALA A 301 -12.87 11.55 7.00
N LEU A 302 -12.51 11.15 8.23
CA LEU A 302 -12.45 9.73 8.62
C LEU A 302 -13.81 9.04 8.49
N LEU A 303 -14.92 9.66 8.88
CA LEU A 303 -16.26 9.08 8.72
C LEU A 303 -16.60 8.84 7.24
N PHE A 304 -16.25 9.77 6.34
CA PHE A 304 -16.46 9.60 4.89
C PHE A 304 -15.61 8.50 4.25
N THR A 305 -14.51 8.06 4.88
CA THR A 305 -13.79 6.86 4.39
C THR A 305 -14.59 5.57 4.52
N ARG A 306 -15.60 5.57 5.41
CA ARG A 306 -16.35 4.39 5.88
C ARG A 306 -15.43 3.25 6.36
N ALA A 307 -14.21 3.56 6.81
CA ALA A 307 -13.24 2.56 7.25
C ALA A 307 -13.51 2.10 8.70
N ARG A 308 -14.07 0.89 8.85
CA ARG A 308 -14.39 0.28 10.16
C ARG A 308 -13.18 0.19 11.10
N SER A 309 -12.03 -0.23 10.58
CA SER A 309 -10.80 -0.38 11.37
C SER A 309 -10.27 0.95 11.89
N ALA A 310 -10.29 1.99 11.06
CA ALA A 310 -9.88 3.35 11.44
C ALA A 310 -10.80 3.95 12.51
N PHE A 311 -12.11 3.76 12.36
CA PHE A 311 -13.09 4.21 13.36
C PHE A 311 -12.84 3.57 14.74
N LEU A 312 -12.63 2.24 14.77
CA LEU A 312 -12.25 1.53 15.99
C LEU A 312 -10.90 2.02 16.55
N ALA A 313 -9.92 2.20 15.67
CA ALA A 313 -8.57 2.65 16.03
C ALA A 313 -8.57 4.04 16.69
N VAL A 314 -9.37 4.99 16.19
CA VAL A 314 -9.56 6.30 16.83
C VAL A 314 -10.25 6.17 18.18
N GLY A 315 -11.31 5.38 18.28
CA GLY A 315 -12.02 5.18 19.55
C GLY A 315 -11.10 4.66 20.66
N VAL A 316 -10.38 3.57 20.39
CA VAL A 316 -9.44 2.98 21.36
C VAL A 316 -8.24 3.90 21.61
N GLY A 317 -7.71 4.55 20.57
CA GLY A 317 -6.58 5.48 20.71
C GLY A 317 -6.92 6.72 21.54
N ILE A 318 -8.12 7.30 21.38
CA ILE A 318 -8.63 8.40 22.20
C ILE A 318 -8.84 7.94 23.64
N LEU A 319 -9.40 6.75 23.86
CA LEU A 319 -9.58 6.20 25.21
C LEU A 319 -8.23 6.06 25.92
N LEU A 320 -7.24 5.47 25.26
CA LEU A 320 -5.89 5.32 25.81
C LEU A 320 -5.24 6.68 26.09
N TRP A 321 -5.35 7.62 25.15
CA TRP A 321 -4.87 8.99 25.35
C TRP A 321 -5.53 9.67 26.56
N ALA A 322 -6.85 9.55 26.72
CA ALA A 322 -7.59 10.13 27.83
C ALA A 322 -7.14 9.55 29.18
N VAL A 323 -7.08 8.21 29.30
CA VAL A 323 -6.63 7.52 30.51
C VAL A 323 -5.20 7.94 30.88
N LEU A 324 -4.28 7.93 29.92
CA LEU A 324 -2.89 8.31 30.16
C LEU A 324 -2.74 9.80 30.51
N SER A 325 -3.58 10.68 29.95
CA SER A 325 -3.55 12.12 30.23
C SER A 325 -4.11 12.48 31.61
N ILE A 326 -5.02 11.68 32.18
CA ILE A 326 -5.58 11.92 33.52
C ILE A 326 -4.51 11.80 34.60
N ILE A 327 -3.59 10.83 34.49
CA ILE A 327 -2.56 10.56 35.50
C ILE A 327 -1.67 11.78 35.80
N PRO A 328 -1.01 12.42 34.81
CA PRO A 328 -0.15 13.57 35.08
C PRO A 328 -0.96 14.82 35.45
N LEU A 329 -2.21 14.96 34.98
CA LEU A 329 -3.06 16.10 35.34
C LEU A 329 -3.56 16.01 36.79
N SER A 330 -3.92 14.81 37.27
CA SER A 330 -4.39 14.62 38.64
C SER A 330 -3.32 14.97 39.67
N ARG A 331 -2.05 14.76 39.35
CA ARG A 331 -0.89 15.13 40.20
C ARG A 331 -0.65 16.64 40.30
N THR A 332 -1.11 17.42 39.32
CA THR A 332 -0.94 18.88 39.31
C THR A 332 -2.06 19.64 40.03
N LEU A 333 -3.16 18.98 40.36
CA LEU A 333 -4.31 19.61 41.01
C LEU A 333 -4.23 19.43 42.54
N PRO A 334 -4.20 20.51 43.32
CA PRO A 334 -3.94 20.47 44.77
C PRO A 334 -5.11 19.94 45.62
N SER A 335 -6.28 19.65 45.04
CA SER A 335 -7.38 18.99 45.77
C SER A 335 -8.39 18.33 44.81
N PHE A 336 -9.03 17.25 45.29
CA PHE A 336 -10.20 16.60 44.67
C PHE A 336 -11.48 17.46 44.75
N SER A 337 -11.35 18.78 44.60
CA SER A 337 -12.48 19.71 44.58
C SER A 337 -13.31 19.53 43.30
N GLN A 338 -14.62 19.81 43.37
CA GLN A 338 -15.51 19.75 42.20
C GLN A 338 -14.99 20.61 41.02
N ARG A 339 -14.30 21.73 41.29
CA ARG A 339 -13.67 22.56 40.25
C ARG A 339 -12.47 21.87 39.57
N GLY A 340 -11.63 21.17 40.35
CA GLY A 340 -10.51 20.40 39.81
C GLY A 340 -10.97 19.25 38.93
N ILE A 341 -12.00 18.51 39.36
CA ILE A 341 -12.60 17.41 38.58
C ILE A 341 -13.22 17.94 37.29
N ARG A 342 -13.98 19.04 37.35
CA ARG A 342 -14.52 19.67 36.14
C ARG A 342 -13.40 20.06 35.17
N PHE A 343 -12.31 20.66 35.65
CA PHE A 343 -11.18 21.04 34.80
C PHE A 343 -10.53 19.84 34.09
N LEU A 344 -10.41 18.69 34.78
CA LEU A 344 -9.87 17.45 34.22
C LEU A 344 -10.78 16.85 33.15
N VAL A 345 -12.08 16.75 33.44
CA VAL A 345 -12.99 15.88 32.68
C VAL A 345 -13.70 16.62 31.54
N THR A 346 -13.96 17.93 31.69
CA THR A 346 -14.71 18.73 30.69
C THR A 346 -14.12 18.64 29.29
N PRO A 347 -12.80 18.81 29.07
CA PRO A 347 -12.24 18.77 27.72
C PRO A 347 -12.51 17.44 27.01
N PHE A 348 -12.42 16.32 27.74
CA PHE A 348 -12.66 14.99 27.18
C PHE A 348 -14.14 14.74 26.87
N ILE A 349 -15.05 15.13 27.78
CA ILE A 349 -16.50 15.04 27.55
C ILE A 349 -16.90 15.89 26.33
N SER A 350 -16.37 17.11 26.21
CA SER A 350 -16.69 17.99 25.09
C SER A 350 -16.24 17.38 23.75
N ILE A 351 -15.03 16.82 23.67
CA ILE A 351 -14.55 16.14 22.46
C ILE A 351 -15.43 14.93 22.14
N PHE A 352 -15.71 14.08 23.14
CA PHE A 352 -16.53 12.89 22.97
C PHE A 352 -17.95 13.25 22.49
N ALA A 353 -18.55 14.29 23.07
CA ALA A 353 -19.86 14.79 22.65
C ALA A 353 -19.84 15.31 21.21
N ILE A 354 -18.83 16.10 20.82
CA ILE A 354 -18.69 16.58 19.43
C ILE A 354 -18.56 15.39 18.48
N PHE A 355 -17.71 14.40 18.78
CA PHE A 355 -17.50 13.25 17.90
C PHE A 355 -18.74 12.36 17.84
N ALA A 356 -19.46 12.18 18.95
CA ALA A 356 -20.73 11.45 18.97
C ALA A 356 -21.78 12.16 18.09
N VAL A 357 -21.91 13.49 18.21
CA VAL A 357 -22.82 14.29 17.37
C VAL A 357 -22.43 14.19 15.89
N LEU A 358 -21.15 14.34 15.54
CA LEU A 358 -20.69 14.21 14.16
C LEU A 358 -20.96 12.80 13.61
N THR A 359 -20.74 11.76 14.41
CA THR A 359 -21.03 10.36 14.05
C THR A 359 -22.53 10.15 13.82
N PHE A 360 -23.37 10.77 14.65
CA PHE A 360 -24.83 10.71 14.50
C PHE A 360 -25.32 11.49 13.28
N ILE A 361 -24.72 12.63 12.93
CA ILE A 361 -25.11 13.43 11.76
C ILE A 361 -24.69 12.73 10.46
N ILE A 362 -23.43 12.31 10.38
CA ILE A 362 -22.83 11.79 9.13
C ILE A 362 -23.11 10.30 8.94
N GLY A 363 -23.23 9.55 10.04
CA GLY A 363 -23.33 8.10 10.03
C GLY A 363 -22.01 7.41 10.37
N ALA A 364 -22.13 6.21 10.93
CA ALA A 364 -20.99 5.38 11.32
C ALA A 364 -20.70 4.32 10.25
N PRO A 365 -19.46 3.80 10.15
CA PRO A 365 -19.15 2.66 9.29
C PRO A 365 -19.62 1.30 9.86
N ILE A 366 -20.42 1.32 10.93
CA ILE A 366 -20.92 0.15 11.65
C ILE A 366 -22.42 0.00 11.37
N PRO A 367 -22.88 -1.09 10.74
CA PRO A 367 -24.29 -1.27 10.36
C PRO A 367 -25.28 -1.10 11.51
N GLN A 368 -24.94 -1.61 12.71
CA GLN A 368 -25.79 -1.51 13.90
C GLN A 368 -26.00 -0.05 14.34
N LEU A 369 -24.95 0.77 14.27
CA LEU A 369 -25.06 2.19 14.61
C LEU A 369 -25.82 2.97 13.54
N GLU A 370 -25.69 2.59 12.29
CA GLU A 370 -26.44 3.18 11.18
C GLU A 370 -27.95 2.87 11.29
N GLN A 371 -28.29 1.64 11.67
CA GLN A 371 -29.69 1.22 11.91
C GLN A 371 -30.33 2.00 13.07
N LEU A 372 -29.57 2.26 14.14
CA LEU A 372 -30.02 3.11 15.26
C LEU A 372 -30.25 4.56 14.83
N ARG A 373 -29.37 5.11 13.98
CA ARG A 373 -29.49 6.48 13.42
C ARG A 373 -30.74 6.64 12.56
N GLN A 374 -31.10 5.61 11.79
CA GLN A 374 -32.27 5.60 10.91
C GLN A 374 -33.59 5.28 11.65
N GLY A 375 -33.58 5.20 12.99
CA GLY A 375 -34.80 5.13 13.80
C GLY A 375 -35.38 3.73 14.00
N GLY A 376 -34.61 2.66 13.85
CA GLY A 376 -35.04 1.28 14.19
C GLY A 376 -36.18 0.70 13.35
N THR A 377 -36.83 1.48 12.50
CA THR A 377 -37.87 1.06 11.56
C THR A 377 -37.43 1.28 10.13
N GLN A 378 -36.53 0.42 9.66
CA GLN A 378 -36.75 -0.16 8.34
C GLN A 378 -37.24 -1.58 8.56
N ASN A 379 -38.57 -1.70 8.59
CA ASN A 379 -39.19 -2.90 8.07
C ASN A 379 -38.56 -3.16 6.70
N ILE A 380 -38.22 -4.43 6.47
CA ILE A 380 -37.86 -4.95 5.17
C ILE A 380 -39.03 -4.65 4.22
N SER A 381 -38.98 -3.52 3.53
CA SER A 381 -39.90 -3.15 2.47
C SER A 381 -39.13 -2.50 1.32
N ASP A 382 -38.03 -3.15 0.92
CA ASP A 382 -37.62 -3.24 -0.48
C ASP A 382 -37.91 -4.66 -0.98
N SER A 383 -39.15 -5.11 -0.74
CA SER A 383 -39.74 -6.28 -1.38
C SER A 383 -40.39 -5.96 -2.73
N SER A 384 -40.38 -4.71 -3.21
CA SER A 384 -40.99 -4.33 -4.49
C SER A 384 -40.16 -4.68 -5.74
N GLN A 385 -39.00 -5.34 -5.59
CA GLN A 385 -38.29 -6.00 -6.69
C GLN A 385 -38.05 -7.50 -6.50
N LYS A 386 -38.66 -8.13 -5.48
CA LYS A 386 -38.46 -9.57 -5.19
C LYS A 386 -39.54 -10.51 -5.72
N ASP A 387 -40.55 -10.01 -6.42
CA ASP A 387 -41.69 -10.81 -6.89
C ASP A 387 -41.61 -11.25 -8.37
N LEU A 388 -40.44 -11.30 -9.00
CA LEU A 388 -40.30 -11.93 -10.34
C LEU A 388 -39.59 -13.28 -10.37
N PHE A 389 -39.05 -13.78 -9.26
CA PHE A 389 -38.36 -15.09 -9.23
C PHE A 389 -38.60 -15.82 -7.92
N LYS A 390 -39.81 -16.35 -7.76
CA LYS A 390 -40.08 -17.48 -6.87
C LYS A 390 -40.76 -18.57 -7.67
N ASP A 391 -39.96 -19.46 -8.24
CA ASP A 391 -40.30 -20.87 -8.12
C ASP A 391 -39.07 -21.81 -8.19
N THR A 392 -39.12 -22.83 -7.34
CA THR A 392 -38.30 -24.08 -7.26
C THR A 392 -36.88 -24.12 -6.64
N SER A 393 -36.88 -24.58 -5.38
CA SER A 393 -36.03 -25.63 -4.75
C SER A 393 -34.62 -25.32 -4.20
N ASN A 394 -34.52 -25.40 -2.86
CA ASN A 394 -33.39 -25.78 -1.99
C ASN A 394 -31.94 -25.65 -2.50
N GLN A 395 -31.34 -24.47 -2.35
CA GLN A 395 -29.89 -24.29 -2.17
C GLN A 395 -29.58 -23.22 -1.11
N ALA A 396 -28.44 -23.39 -0.44
CA ALA A 396 -27.96 -22.64 0.73
C ALA A 396 -27.90 -21.11 0.53
N PRO A 397 -27.91 -20.29 1.62
CA PRO A 397 -28.28 -18.89 1.53
C PRO A 397 -27.18 -18.01 0.92
N LEU A 398 -27.40 -17.60 -0.33
CA LEU A 398 -26.74 -16.48 -0.99
C LEU A 398 -27.39 -15.17 -0.51
N GLN A 399 -26.70 -14.43 0.36
CA GLN A 399 -27.04 -13.03 0.65
C GLN A 399 -26.16 -12.11 -0.20
N VAL A 400 -26.75 -11.73 -1.34
CA VAL A 400 -26.33 -10.64 -2.23
C VAL A 400 -26.80 -9.34 -1.58
N LEU A 401 -25.89 -8.56 -0.99
CA LEU A 401 -26.18 -7.16 -0.65
C LEU A 401 -25.64 -6.26 -1.78
N GLU A 402 -26.57 -5.91 -2.67
CA GLU A 402 -26.67 -4.71 -3.54
C GLU A 402 -25.54 -4.36 -4.52
N ALA A 403 -24.41 -5.06 -4.50
CA ALA A 403 -23.42 -5.08 -5.60
C ALA A 403 -22.66 -6.43 -5.69
N GLY A 404 -23.17 -7.49 -5.03
CA GLY A 404 -22.77 -8.88 -5.25
C GLY A 404 -21.34 -9.28 -4.88
N GLY A 405 -20.94 -9.13 -3.61
CA GLY A 405 -19.65 -9.64 -3.11
C GLY A 405 -19.75 -10.37 -1.76
N THR A 406 -18.80 -11.26 -1.47
CA THR A 406 -18.68 -11.90 -0.15
C THR A 406 -18.28 -10.87 0.91
N GLU A 407 -18.81 -10.97 2.14
CA GLU A 407 -18.40 -10.06 3.21
C GLU A 407 -16.89 -10.12 3.45
N SER A 408 -16.24 -8.95 3.52
CA SER A 408 -14.79 -8.83 3.71
C SER A 408 -14.23 -9.58 4.92
N GLY A 409 -15.03 -9.76 5.99
CA GLY A 409 -14.65 -10.57 7.15
C GLY A 409 -14.44 -12.04 6.81
N THR A 410 -15.39 -12.63 6.08
CA THR A 410 -15.33 -14.02 5.60
C THR A 410 -14.13 -14.25 4.68
N ILE A 411 -13.86 -13.30 3.76
CA ILE A 411 -12.69 -13.34 2.89
C ILE A 411 -11.40 -13.35 3.73
N ARG A 412 -11.28 -12.44 4.70
CA ARG A 412 -10.10 -12.36 5.59
C ARG A 412 -9.89 -13.63 6.39
N LEU A 413 -10.95 -14.29 6.88
CA LEU A 413 -10.81 -15.56 7.60
C LEU A 413 -10.14 -16.64 6.73
N HIS A 414 -10.45 -16.71 5.44
CA HIS A 414 -9.74 -17.62 4.52
C HIS A 414 -8.28 -17.21 4.30
N VAL A 415 -8.01 -15.91 4.09
CA VAL A 415 -6.65 -15.41 3.92
C VAL A 415 -5.80 -15.65 5.17
N TRP A 416 -6.36 -15.43 6.36
CA TRP A 416 -5.71 -15.64 7.65
C TRP A 416 -5.45 -17.12 7.92
N LYS A 417 -6.38 -18.00 7.55
CA LYS A 417 -6.15 -19.45 7.59
C LYS A 417 -4.96 -19.84 6.71
N GLY A 418 -4.90 -19.34 5.48
CA GLY A 418 -3.75 -19.57 4.59
C GLY A 418 -2.44 -19.01 5.17
N ALA A 419 -2.46 -17.83 5.81
CA ALA A 419 -1.29 -17.27 6.49
C ALA A 419 -0.77 -18.16 7.63
N LEU A 420 -1.68 -18.70 8.45
CA LEU A 420 -1.33 -19.66 9.50
C LEU A 420 -0.79 -20.97 8.93
N ASP A 421 -1.35 -21.45 7.82
CA ASP A 421 -0.87 -22.65 7.14
C ASP A 421 0.52 -22.44 6.54
N ILE A 422 0.84 -21.26 5.99
CA ILE A 422 2.22 -20.90 5.60
C ILE A 422 3.16 -21.01 6.81
N TRP A 423 2.83 -20.37 7.93
CA TRP A 423 3.66 -20.39 9.12
C TRP A 423 3.89 -21.80 9.66
N ARG A 424 2.86 -22.66 9.67
CA ARG A 424 3.00 -24.08 10.10
C ARG A 424 4.02 -24.86 9.28
N HIS A 425 4.17 -24.53 8.00
CA HIS A 425 5.15 -25.17 7.11
C HIS A 425 6.53 -24.50 7.16
N TYR A 426 6.59 -23.20 7.49
CA TYR A 426 7.83 -22.42 7.56
C TYR A 426 7.95 -21.64 8.88
N PRO A 427 8.08 -22.34 10.03
CA PRO A 427 7.88 -21.71 11.34
C PRO A 427 8.98 -20.77 11.79
N LEU A 428 10.24 -20.97 11.38
CA LEU A 428 11.37 -20.18 11.89
C LEU A 428 11.50 -18.81 11.22
N PHE A 429 11.70 -18.82 9.89
CA PHE A 429 11.98 -17.62 9.09
C PHE A 429 10.88 -17.29 8.08
N GLY A 430 9.78 -18.04 8.06
CA GLY A 430 8.71 -17.86 7.08
C GLY A 430 9.18 -18.17 5.66
N THR A 431 8.43 -17.67 4.68
CA THR A 431 8.79 -17.81 3.25
C THR A 431 9.70 -16.70 2.72
N GLY A 432 10.05 -15.73 3.58
CA GLY A 432 10.83 -14.54 3.25
C GLY A 432 9.99 -13.27 3.22
N VAL A 433 10.61 -12.14 3.54
CA VAL A 433 9.98 -10.80 3.58
C VAL A 433 9.22 -10.52 2.28
N GLU A 434 7.99 -10.01 2.35
CA GLU A 434 7.12 -9.67 1.21
C GLU A 434 6.80 -10.80 0.20
N THR A 435 7.06 -12.07 0.52
CA THR A 435 6.79 -13.21 -0.39
C THR A 435 5.36 -13.76 -0.33
N PHE A 436 4.47 -13.12 0.45
CA PHE A 436 3.11 -13.61 0.69
C PHE A 436 2.31 -13.83 -0.60
N ALA A 437 2.51 -12.95 -1.61
CA ALA A 437 1.89 -13.04 -2.94
C ALA A 437 2.04 -14.41 -3.63
N PHE A 438 3.15 -15.11 -3.36
CA PHE A 438 3.48 -16.37 -4.00
C PHE A 438 3.23 -17.55 -3.06
N ALA A 439 3.59 -17.40 -1.79
CA ALA A 439 3.38 -18.41 -0.77
C ALA A 439 1.89 -18.72 -0.58
N TYR A 440 1.02 -17.71 -0.61
CA TYR A 440 -0.40 -17.88 -0.34
C TYR A 440 -1.08 -18.87 -1.30
N TYR A 441 -0.74 -18.89 -2.59
CA TYR A 441 -1.38 -19.82 -3.54
C TYR A 441 -1.18 -21.29 -3.17
N LYS A 442 -0.02 -21.65 -2.63
CA LYS A 442 0.29 -23.03 -2.23
C LYS A 442 -0.58 -23.48 -1.06
N PHE A 443 -0.90 -22.54 -0.16
CA PHE A 443 -1.63 -22.78 1.09
C PHE A 443 -3.03 -22.19 1.08
N ARG A 444 -3.53 -21.75 -0.09
CA ARG A 444 -4.83 -21.10 -0.22
C ARG A 444 -5.95 -22.09 0.09
N PRO A 445 -6.81 -21.83 1.10
CA PRO A 445 -7.90 -22.75 1.41
C PRO A 445 -8.88 -22.90 0.24
N VAL A 446 -9.38 -24.12 0.00
CA VAL A 446 -10.37 -24.39 -1.07
C VAL A 446 -11.60 -23.50 -0.96
N GLY A 447 -12.07 -23.21 0.26
CA GLY A 447 -13.23 -22.34 0.49
C GLY A 447 -13.06 -20.91 -0.04
N HIS A 448 -11.82 -20.44 -0.22
CA HIS A 448 -11.55 -19.14 -0.84
C HIS A 448 -12.08 -19.07 -2.28
N ASN A 449 -12.09 -20.21 -3.00
CA ASN A 449 -12.63 -20.29 -4.36
C ASN A 449 -14.13 -20.00 -4.42
N LEU A 450 -14.85 -19.99 -3.30
CA LEU A 450 -16.29 -19.68 -3.26
C LEU A 450 -16.58 -18.21 -2.97
N THR A 451 -15.53 -17.41 -2.75
CA THR A 451 -15.68 -15.98 -2.49
C THR A 451 -15.76 -15.16 -3.78
N SER A 452 -16.15 -13.90 -3.67
CA SER A 452 -16.10 -12.94 -4.78
C SER A 452 -14.66 -12.61 -5.21
N GLU A 453 -13.67 -12.78 -4.33
CA GLU A 453 -12.25 -12.48 -4.60
C GLU A 453 -11.43 -13.74 -4.97
N TRP A 454 -12.10 -14.80 -5.45
CA TRP A 454 -11.46 -16.10 -5.74
C TRP A 454 -10.26 -16.04 -6.72
N ASP A 455 -10.29 -15.06 -7.61
CA ASP A 455 -9.28 -14.78 -8.64
C ASP A 455 -8.34 -13.61 -8.28
N TYR A 456 -8.46 -13.08 -7.07
CA TYR A 456 -7.63 -11.97 -6.62
C TYR A 456 -6.25 -12.44 -6.14
N LEU A 457 -5.21 -11.68 -6.49
CA LEU A 457 -3.85 -11.88 -6.02
C LEU A 457 -3.63 -11.14 -4.69
N TYR A 458 -3.53 -11.87 -3.59
CA TYR A 458 -3.22 -11.29 -2.29
C TYR A 458 -1.73 -11.15 -2.08
N ASN A 459 -1.22 -9.93 -2.14
CA ASN A 459 0.18 -9.67 -1.81
C ASN A 459 0.47 -9.51 -0.32
N LYS A 460 -0.56 -9.39 0.54
CA LYS A 460 -0.46 -9.35 2.00
C LYS A 460 -1.66 -10.04 2.66
N ALA A 461 -1.48 -10.48 3.90
CA ALA A 461 -2.51 -11.19 4.67
C ALA A 461 -3.71 -10.33 5.13
N HIS A 462 -3.67 -9.01 4.90
CA HIS A 462 -4.65 -8.05 5.47
C HIS A 462 -4.78 -8.15 7.00
N ASN A 463 -3.67 -8.56 7.62
CA ASN A 463 -3.38 -8.51 9.04
C ASN A 463 -1.85 -8.50 9.14
N GLU A 464 -1.26 -7.38 9.56
CA GLU A 464 0.19 -7.18 9.58
C GLU A 464 0.90 -8.24 10.43
N TYR A 465 0.28 -8.63 11.55
CA TYR A 465 0.82 -9.62 12.48
C TYR A 465 0.90 -11.01 11.84
N LEU A 466 -0.17 -11.44 11.18
CA LEU A 466 -0.18 -12.70 10.43
C LEU A 466 0.71 -12.63 9.20
N ASN A 467 0.85 -11.44 8.59
CA ASN A 467 1.78 -11.22 7.48
C ASN A 467 3.22 -11.45 7.93
N PHE A 468 3.67 -10.83 9.02
CA PHE A 468 4.99 -11.07 9.61
C PHE A 468 5.15 -12.53 10.03
N LEU A 469 4.15 -13.13 10.65
CA LEU A 469 4.22 -14.53 11.07
C LEU A 469 4.42 -15.49 9.88
N ALA A 470 3.72 -15.27 8.76
CA ALA A 470 3.84 -16.07 7.55
C ALA A 470 5.14 -15.84 6.80
N THR A 471 5.61 -14.58 6.70
CA THR A 471 6.73 -14.19 5.83
C THR A 471 8.08 -14.18 6.53
N THR A 472 8.11 -13.95 7.84
CA THR A 472 9.35 -13.85 8.64
C THR A 472 9.44 -14.91 9.75
N GLY A 473 8.41 -15.76 9.85
CA GLY A 473 8.31 -16.82 10.84
C GLY A 473 8.18 -16.29 12.26
N THR A 474 8.30 -17.19 13.23
CA THR A 474 8.26 -16.87 14.66
C THR A 474 9.38 -15.92 15.07
N VAL A 475 10.57 -16.02 14.47
CA VAL A 475 11.72 -15.15 14.82
C VAL A 475 11.42 -13.69 14.46
N GLY A 476 11.00 -13.44 13.21
CA GLY A 476 10.64 -12.09 12.79
C GLY A 476 9.41 -11.54 13.50
N PHE A 477 8.38 -12.37 13.68
CA PHE A 477 7.18 -11.98 14.41
C PHE A 477 7.44 -11.60 15.87
N VAL A 478 8.21 -12.41 16.62
CA VAL A 478 8.51 -12.13 18.02
C VAL A 478 9.37 -10.88 18.17
N THR A 479 10.39 -10.70 17.33
CA THR A 479 11.22 -9.49 17.37
C THR A 479 10.43 -8.22 17.05
N TYR A 480 9.47 -8.29 16.12
CA TYR A 480 8.53 -7.20 15.83
C TYR A 480 7.65 -6.86 17.05
N LEU A 481 7.06 -7.86 17.69
CA LEU A 481 6.25 -7.66 18.90
C LEU A 481 7.07 -7.13 20.09
N LEU A 482 8.31 -7.61 20.26
CA LEU A 482 9.21 -7.13 21.31
C LEU A 482 9.56 -5.65 21.12
N MET A 483 9.81 -5.21 19.88
CA MET A 483 10.03 -3.80 19.56
C MET A 483 8.81 -2.93 19.93
N ILE A 484 7.60 -3.36 19.57
CA ILE A 484 6.35 -2.69 19.92
C ILE A 484 6.16 -2.64 21.44
N TYR A 485 6.33 -3.78 22.11
CA TYR A 485 6.18 -3.91 23.55
C TYR A 485 7.18 -3.02 24.30
N ALA A 486 8.46 -3.05 23.93
CA ALA A 486 9.50 -2.25 24.56
C ALA A 486 9.20 -0.75 24.44
N PHE A 487 8.71 -0.30 23.27
CA PHE A 487 8.28 1.08 23.07
C PHE A 487 7.09 1.43 23.97
N LEU A 488 6.01 0.65 23.93
CA LEU A 488 4.81 0.93 24.72
C LEU A 488 5.12 0.94 26.22
N TRP A 489 5.86 -0.06 26.70
CA TRP A 489 6.29 -0.14 28.10
C TRP A 489 7.06 1.11 28.53
N LYS A 490 8.11 1.48 27.77
CA LYS A 490 8.94 2.63 28.10
C LYS A 490 8.18 3.95 27.94
N GLY A 491 7.41 4.11 26.86
CA GLY A 491 6.58 5.27 26.57
C GLY A 491 5.55 5.54 27.66
N ILE A 492 4.78 4.52 28.05
CA ILE A 492 3.78 4.62 29.12
C ILE A 492 4.44 4.97 30.45
N SER A 493 5.63 4.42 30.73
CA SER A 493 6.35 4.71 31.98
C SER A 493 6.66 6.20 32.17
N PHE A 494 6.90 6.98 31.09
CA PHE A 494 7.14 8.44 31.18
C PHE A 494 5.92 9.25 31.63
N VAL A 495 4.73 8.69 31.46
CA VAL A 495 3.46 9.35 31.80
C VAL A 495 2.89 8.79 33.11
N ALA A 496 2.90 7.47 33.26
CA ALA A 496 2.16 6.77 34.31
C ALA A 496 2.95 6.57 35.62
N ASN A 497 4.26 6.31 35.56
CA ASN A 497 5.01 5.89 36.75
C ASN A 497 5.36 7.11 37.65
N PRO A 498 4.92 7.13 38.93
CA PRO A 498 5.29 8.18 39.88
C PRO A 498 6.73 8.09 40.39
N PHE A 499 7.39 6.93 40.23
CA PHE A 499 8.73 6.62 40.71
C PHE A 499 9.79 6.60 39.59
N VAL A 500 9.52 7.17 38.41
CA VAL A 500 10.63 7.50 37.50
C VAL A 500 11.50 8.48 38.26
N LYS A 501 12.66 7.99 38.72
CA LYS A 501 13.63 8.73 39.56
C LYS A 501 13.77 10.16 39.05
N ASP A 502 13.79 11.08 40.00
CA ASP A 502 13.83 12.55 39.89
C ASP A 502 14.94 13.16 39.02
N GLU A 503 15.66 12.38 38.22
CA GLU A 503 16.72 12.85 37.31
C GLU A 503 16.16 13.48 36.02
N ILE A 504 14.99 13.05 35.51
CA ILE A 504 14.43 13.55 34.25
C ILE A 504 13.16 14.37 34.48
N GLN A 505 13.30 15.70 34.58
CA GLN A 505 12.16 16.63 34.73
C GLN A 505 11.38 16.80 33.40
N ILE A 506 10.43 15.90 33.13
CA ILE A 506 9.52 16.01 31.97
C ILE A 506 8.38 16.99 32.30
N SER A 507 8.27 18.07 31.53
CA SER A 507 7.18 19.04 31.68
C SER A 507 5.79 18.40 31.48
N ILE A 508 4.78 18.85 32.24
CA ILE A 508 3.38 18.40 32.09
C ILE A 508 2.89 18.48 30.64
N ARG A 509 3.27 19.56 29.93
CA ARG A 509 2.92 19.79 28.52
C ARG A 509 3.46 18.69 27.61
N ASN A 510 4.71 18.25 27.83
CA ASN A 510 5.28 17.15 27.07
C ASN A 510 4.66 15.81 27.47
N LYS A 511 4.33 15.58 28.75
CA LYS A 511 3.63 14.35 29.19
C LYS A 511 2.27 14.17 28.49
N LEU A 512 1.50 15.26 28.33
CA LEU A 512 0.22 15.24 27.63
C LEU A 512 0.37 14.91 26.14
N LEU A 513 1.40 15.46 25.49
CA LEU A 513 1.70 15.15 24.09
C LEU A 513 2.26 13.73 23.92
N ILE A 514 3.07 13.23 24.86
CA ILE A 514 3.52 11.83 24.87
C ILE A 514 2.31 10.89 25.00
N ALA A 515 1.36 11.18 25.89
CA ALA A 515 0.14 10.39 26.02
C ALA A 515 -0.66 10.31 24.71
N SER A 516 -0.74 11.41 23.95
CA SER A 516 -1.43 11.40 22.65
C SER A 516 -0.65 10.62 21.60
N LEU A 517 0.68 10.70 21.59
CA LEU A 517 1.51 9.92 20.67
C LEU A 517 1.45 8.41 20.96
N ILE A 518 1.29 8.00 22.21
CA ILE A 518 1.02 6.60 22.58
C ILE A 518 -0.36 6.17 22.09
N GLY A 519 -1.39 7.01 22.26
CA GLY A 519 -2.72 6.77 21.68
C GLY A 519 -2.70 6.68 20.16
N ALA A 520 -1.93 7.55 19.50
CA ALA A 520 -1.73 7.53 18.05
C ALA A 520 -0.98 6.27 17.61
N TYR A 521 0.03 5.81 18.35
CA TYR A 521 0.72 4.55 18.06
C TYR A 521 -0.23 3.35 18.19
N ALA A 522 -1.08 3.32 19.23
CA ALA A 522 -2.09 2.28 19.38
C ALA A 522 -3.09 2.25 18.21
N SER A 523 -3.44 3.41 17.63
CA SER A 523 -4.31 3.45 16.45
C SER A 523 -3.65 2.84 15.20
N ILE A 524 -2.32 2.96 15.06
CA ILE A 524 -1.53 2.24 14.03
C ILE A 524 -1.65 0.73 14.25
N LEU A 525 -1.42 0.25 15.47
CA LEU A 525 -1.45 -1.18 15.81
C LEU A 525 -2.81 -1.84 15.53
N ILE A 526 -3.90 -1.13 15.82
CA ILE A 526 -5.28 -1.60 15.58
C ILE A 526 -5.59 -1.58 14.08
N SER A 527 -5.20 -0.51 13.37
CA SER A 527 -5.38 -0.44 11.92
C SER A 527 -4.63 -1.56 11.20
N ASN A 528 -3.40 -1.86 11.65
CA ASN A 528 -2.58 -2.96 11.15
C ASN A 528 -3.15 -4.35 11.45
N PHE A 529 -3.94 -4.51 12.51
CA PHE A 529 -4.59 -5.80 12.79
C PHE A 529 -5.61 -6.18 11.71
N PHE A 530 -6.40 -5.20 11.26
CA PHE A 530 -7.45 -5.41 10.25
C PHE A 530 -6.98 -5.07 8.81
N GLY A 531 -5.69 -4.81 8.63
CA GLY A 531 -5.10 -4.35 7.38
C GLY A 531 -3.61 -4.59 7.35
N PHE A 532 -2.87 -3.68 6.74
CA PHE A 532 -1.41 -3.69 6.70
C PHE A 532 -0.90 -2.25 6.61
N SER A 533 0.37 -2.04 6.96
CA SER A 533 0.97 -0.70 6.92
C SER A 533 1.30 -0.25 5.50
N VAL A 534 1.01 1.02 5.25
CA VAL A 534 1.46 1.79 4.07
C VAL A 534 2.65 2.68 4.42
N VAL A 535 3.29 3.29 3.41
CA VAL A 535 4.55 4.03 3.59
C VAL A 535 4.50 5.03 4.75
N ILE A 536 3.50 5.91 4.77
CA ILE A 536 3.38 6.95 5.81
C ILE A 536 3.08 6.38 7.20
N MET A 537 2.38 5.24 7.27
CA MET A 537 2.10 4.57 8.53
C MET A 537 3.37 3.97 9.13
N ASN A 538 4.23 3.38 8.30
CA ASN A 538 5.55 2.90 8.73
C ASN A 538 6.48 4.05 9.14
N VAL A 539 6.45 5.18 8.41
CA VAL A 539 7.17 6.40 8.85
C VAL A 539 6.77 6.80 10.27
N PHE A 540 5.47 6.83 10.59
CA PHE A 540 5.02 7.10 11.96
C PHE A 540 5.36 5.98 12.95
N LEU A 541 5.23 4.71 12.56
CA LEU A 541 5.57 3.56 13.40
C LEU A 541 7.02 3.62 13.90
N PHE A 542 7.95 4.01 13.03
CA PHE A 542 9.36 4.14 13.42
C PHE A 542 9.65 5.49 14.10
N LEU A 543 9.07 6.62 13.66
CA LEU A 543 9.44 7.95 14.18
C LEU A 543 8.68 8.40 15.44
N ILE A 544 7.48 7.89 15.72
CA ILE A 544 6.77 8.19 16.97
C ILE A 544 7.61 7.84 18.21
N PRO A 545 8.28 6.67 18.28
CA PRO A 545 9.21 6.38 19.36
C PRO A 545 10.31 7.44 19.55
N ALA A 546 10.89 7.93 18.46
CA ALA A 546 11.91 8.99 18.53
C ALA A 546 11.32 10.32 19.03
N PHE A 547 10.09 10.66 18.63
CA PHE A 547 9.37 11.83 19.15
C PHE A 547 9.11 11.73 20.66
N VAL A 548 8.66 10.56 21.12
CA VAL A 548 8.39 10.32 22.55
C VAL A 548 9.68 10.44 23.36
N PHE A 549 10.77 9.79 22.93
CA PHE A 549 12.04 9.87 23.63
C PHE A 549 12.64 11.27 23.65
N SER A 550 12.46 12.04 22.57
CA SER A 550 12.84 13.45 22.54
C SER A 550 12.03 14.29 23.52
N LEU A 551 10.69 14.16 23.52
CA LEU A 551 9.81 14.93 24.40
C LEU A 551 9.99 14.56 25.88
N ALA A 552 10.45 13.33 26.14
CA ALA A 552 10.81 12.83 27.44
C ALA A 552 12.24 13.20 27.87
N ASN A 553 12.98 13.99 27.08
CA ASN A 553 14.37 14.39 27.36
C ASN A 553 15.34 13.20 27.56
N VAL A 554 15.08 12.06 26.91
CA VAL A 554 15.94 10.87 27.00
C VAL A 554 17.07 10.91 25.96
N LEU A 555 16.89 11.70 24.90
CA LEU A 555 17.85 11.83 23.80
C LEU A 555 18.93 12.90 24.07
N GLU A 556 19.25 13.16 25.33
CA GLU A 556 20.29 14.12 25.72
C GLU A 556 21.71 13.55 25.49
N LYS A 557 22.69 14.45 25.30
CA LYS A 557 24.03 14.12 24.76
C LYS A 557 24.83 13.12 25.58
N GLU A 558 24.55 13.00 26.88
CA GLU A 558 25.31 12.13 27.80
C GLU A 558 25.24 10.64 27.44
N HIS A 559 24.22 10.24 26.67
CA HIS A 559 23.99 8.83 26.30
C HIS A 559 24.36 8.53 24.84
N ALA A 560 25.07 9.44 24.15
CA ALA A 560 25.45 9.26 22.76
C ALA A 560 26.77 8.49 22.61
N VAL A 561 26.84 7.58 21.63
CA VAL A 561 28.10 6.95 21.22
C VAL A 561 28.75 7.86 20.20
N THR A 562 29.93 8.38 20.54
CA THR A 562 30.74 9.20 19.63
C THR A 562 31.97 8.43 19.18
N ILE A 563 32.09 8.22 17.87
CA ILE A 563 33.27 7.64 17.24
C ILE A 563 34.14 8.79 16.72
N GLY A 564 35.41 8.83 17.15
CA GLY A 564 36.35 9.89 16.81
C GLY A 564 36.42 11.02 17.85
N SER A 565 37.28 12.01 17.60
CA SER A 565 37.49 13.14 18.50
C SER A 565 36.97 14.42 17.86
N PRO A 566 35.91 15.05 18.39
CA PRO A 566 35.37 16.27 17.81
C PRO A 566 36.43 17.38 17.85
N LYS A 567 36.79 17.91 16.67
CA LYS A 567 37.69 19.07 16.55
C LYS A 567 36.92 20.26 16.01
N GLU A 568 36.95 21.38 16.71
CA GLU A 568 36.44 22.66 16.19
C GLU A 568 37.49 23.35 15.30
N THR A 569 37.76 22.79 14.12
CA THR A 569 38.62 23.47 13.12
C THR A 569 37.77 24.11 12.03
N ASN A 570 38.03 25.39 11.72
CA ASN A 570 37.35 26.11 10.65
C ASN A 570 37.79 25.64 9.24
N THR A 571 38.97 25.03 9.17
CA THR A 571 39.63 24.51 7.98
C THR A 571 39.39 23.00 7.85
N LEU A 572 39.09 22.58 6.61
CA LEU A 572 38.94 21.17 6.25
C LEU A 572 40.30 20.65 5.78
N SER A 573 40.69 19.46 6.22
CA SER A 573 41.84 18.76 5.63
C SER A 573 41.51 18.25 4.23
N SER A 574 42.52 18.05 3.39
CA SER A 574 42.34 17.47 2.03
C SER A 574 41.67 16.09 2.08
N VAL A 575 41.96 15.29 3.11
CA VAL A 575 41.33 13.97 3.34
C VAL A 575 39.84 14.12 3.62
N GLN A 576 39.43 15.07 4.48
CA GLN A 576 38.01 15.34 4.72
C GLN A 576 37.32 15.83 3.44
N GLY A 577 37.97 16.69 2.66
CA GLY A 577 37.46 17.15 1.37
C GLY A 577 37.19 15.99 0.41
N LEU A 578 38.16 15.06 0.27
CA LEU A 578 38.02 13.86 -0.56
C LEU A 578 36.89 12.94 -0.06
N LEU A 579 36.82 12.65 1.24
CA LEU A 579 35.76 11.79 1.81
C LEU A 579 34.36 12.41 1.63
N ILE A 580 34.23 13.73 1.82
CA ILE A 580 32.97 14.44 1.58
C ILE A 580 32.57 14.31 0.11
N ALA A 581 33.51 14.50 -0.82
CA ALA A 581 33.24 14.35 -2.25
C ALA A 581 32.79 12.93 -2.60
N LEU A 582 33.48 11.89 -2.08
CA LEU A 582 33.11 10.50 -2.30
C LEU A 582 31.71 10.17 -1.77
N VAL A 583 31.38 10.60 -0.55
CA VAL A 583 30.05 10.37 0.05
C VAL A 583 28.97 11.13 -0.72
N ALA A 584 29.22 12.37 -1.13
CA ALA A 584 28.29 13.16 -1.94
C ALA A 584 28.07 12.51 -3.31
N SER A 585 29.12 12.04 -3.98
CA SER A 585 29.04 11.32 -5.26
C SER A 585 28.30 10.00 -5.12
N PHE A 586 28.52 9.25 -4.05
CA PHE A 586 27.78 8.01 -3.79
C PHE A 586 26.29 8.27 -3.51
N GLY A 587 25.97 9.30 -2.71
CA GLY A 587 24.60 9.74 -2.50
C GLY A 587 23.92 10.17 -3.80
N ALA A 588 24.60 10.93 -4.65
CA ALA A 588 24.11 11.31 -5.98
C ALA A 588 23.92 10.11 -6.91
N PHE A 589 24.83 9.12 -6.86
CA PHE A 589 24.69 7.86 -7.60
C PHE A 589 23.45 7.08 -7.16
N LEU A 590 23.19 6.94 -5.85
CA LEU A 590 21.98 6.28 -5.36
C LEU A 590 20.70 7.01 -5.80
N LEU A 591 20.69 8.36 -5.76
CA LEU A 591 19.56 9.14 -6.28
C LEU A 591 19.38 8.96 -7.79
N PHE A 592 20.47 8.85 -8.55
CA PHE A 592 20.43 8.55 -9.97
C PHE A 592 19.84 7.16 -10.25
N ILE A 593 20.19 6.13 -9.46
CA ILE A 593 19.59 4.78 -9.58
C ILE A 593 18.07 4.83 -9.29
N LEU A 594 17.65 5.55 -8.25
CA LEU A 594 16.22 5.72 -7.95
C LEU A 594 15.49 6.44 -9.09
N TRP A 595 16.13 7.45 -9.68
CA TRP A 595 15.60 8.17 -10.83
C TRP A 595 15.50 7.29 -12.08
N GLN A 596 16.53 6.50 -12.39
CA GLN A 596 16.50 5.55 -13.51
C GLN A 596 15.38 4.52 -13.35
N PHE A 597 15.20 3.98 -12.14
CA PHE A 597 14.09 3.08 -11.85
C PHE A 597 12.74 3.80 -12.06
N LEU A 598 12.57 5.02 -11.57
CA LEU A 598 11.35 5.78 -11.82
C LEU A 598 11.07 5.98 -13.33
N GLN A 599 12.10 6.19 -14.16
CA GLN A 599 11.90 6.27 -15.61
C GLN A 599 11.53 4.91 -16.22
N ALA A 600 12.19 3.82 -15.79
CA ALA A 600 11.86 2.47 -16.23
C ALA A 600 10.41 2.10 -15.89
N ASP A 601 9.93 2.45 -14.70
CA ASP A 601 8.55 2.22 -14.27
C ASP A 601 7.55 3.02 -15.10
N LYS A 602 7.86 4.26 -15.47
CA LYS A 602 6.99 5.05 -16.37
C LYS A 602 6.89 4.46 -17.77
N ALA A 603 8.02 4.03 -18.34
CA ALA A 603 8.03 3.34 -19.63
C ALA A 603 7.24 2.03 -19.57
N TYR A 604 7.40 1.28 -18.48
CA TYR A 604 6.64 0.06 -18.20
C TYR A 604 5.13 0.31 -18.06
N ALA A 605 4.73 1.32 -17.29
CA ALA A 605 3.33 1.68 -17.09
C ALA A 605 2.66 2.01 -18.43
N LEU A 606 3.32 2.82 -19.26
CA LEU A 606 2.84 3.14 -20.60
C LEU A 606 2.79 1.89 -21.50
N GLY A 607 3.86 1.09 -21.52
CA GLY A 607 3.93 -0.15 -22.30
C GLY A 607 2.83 -1.15 -21.94
N SER A 608 2.62 -1.41 -20.64
CA SER A 608 1.58 -2.32 -20.16
C SER A 608 0.15 -1.78 -20.43
N ASN A 609 -0.07 -0.46 -20.33
CA ASN A 609 -1.34 0.15 -20.72
C ASN A 609 -1.61 -0.02 -22.23
N LEU A 610 -0.59 0.17 -23.08
CA LEU A 610 -0.69 -0.05 -24.53
C LEU A 610 -0.93 -1.52 -24.88
N ALA A 611 -0.30 -2.45 -24.15
CA ALA A 611 -0.52 -3.88 -24.33
C ALA A 611 -1.98 -4.25 -24.00
N ARG A 612 -2.55 -3.67 -22.94
CA ARG A 612 -3.95 -3.88 -22.54
C ARG A 612 -4.96 -3.34 -23.56
N THR A 613 -4.63 -2.29 -24.32
CA THR A 613 -5.48 -1.80 -25.41
C THR A 613 -5.27 -2.53 -26.74
N GLY A 614 -4.36 -3.51 -26.78
CA GLY A 614 -4.01 -4.27 -27.98
C GLY A 614 -3.00 -3.58 -28.91
N ALA A 615 -2.41 -2.44 -28.52
CA ALA A 615 -1.36 -1.77 -29.30
C ALA A 615 0.02 -2.42 -29.05
N TYR A 616 0.17 -3.71 -29.37
CA TYR A 616 1.35 -4.52 -29.03
C TYR A 616 2.68 -4.03 -29.64
N ASP A 617 2.63 -3.43 -30.82
CA ASP A 617 3.77 -2.80 -31.50
C ASP A 617 4.34 -1.63 -30.67
N LYS A 618 3.46 -0.70 -30.25
CA LYS A 618 3.85 0.43 -29.42
C LYS A 618 4.22 -0.01 -28.00
N ALA A 619 3.51 -1.00 -27.47
CA ALA A 619 3.79 -1.60 -26.17
C ALA A 619 5.19 -2.21 -26.14
N TYR A 620 5.55 -3.00 -27.17
CA TYR A 620 6.86 -3.64 -27.30
C TYR A 620 8.00 -2.61 -27.22
N ILE A 621 7.90 -1.52 -27.99
CA ILE A 621 8.92 -0.45 -27.98
C ILE A 621 9.10 0.13 -26.58
N LYS A 622 8.00 0.43 -25.88
CA LYS A 622 8.04 1.02 -24.53
C LYS A 622 8.49 0.04 -23.45
N LEU A 623 8.17 -1.24 -23.57
CA LEU A 623 8.66 -2.27 -22.65
C LEU A 623 10.15 -2.55 -22.89
N LYS A 624 10.62 -2.51 -24.14
CA LYS A 624 12.06 -2.62 -24.45
C LYS A 624 12.84 -1.43 -23.90
N GLU A 625 12.28 -0.22 -23.98
CA GLU A 625 12.81 0.97 -23.29
C GLU A 625 12.90 0.75 -21.77
N ALA A 626 11.83 0.26 -21.13
CA ALA A 626 11.82 -0.02 -19.69
C ALA A 626 12.89 -1.05 -19.29
N VAL A 627 13.03 -2.15 -20.03
CA VAL A 627 14.04 -3.19 -19.80
C VAL A 627 15.45 -2.66 -20.07
N SER A 628 15.64 -1.74 -21.03
CA SER A 628 16.95 -1.12 -21.27
C SER A 628 17.42 -0.22 -20.11
N LEU A 629 16.47 0.43 -19.42
CA LEU A 629 16.75 1.28 -18.26
C LEU A 629 16.98 0.45 -16.98
N ARG A 630 16.29 -0.70 -16.84
CA ARG A 630 16.37 -1.57 -15.67
C ARG A 630 16.24 -3.03 -16.07
N GLY A 631 17.31 -3.55 -16.67
CA GLY A 631 17.34 -4.90 -17.22
C GLY A 631 17.38 -6.00 -16.18
N ASP A 632 17.61 -5.70 -14.90
CA ASP A 632 17.62 -6.66 -13.79
C ASP A 632 16.24 -6.87 -13.16
N GLU A 633 15.22 -6.09 -13.54
CA GLU A 633 13.88 -6.18 -12.94
C GLU A 633 13.02 -7.28 -13.58
N PRO A 634 12.66 -8.34 -12.83
CA PRO A 634 11.97 -9.51 -13.39
C PRO A 634 10.59 -9.21 -13.95
N VAL A 635 9.85 -8.27 -13.34
CA VAL A 635 8.49 -7.92 -13.77
C VAL A 635 8.49 -7.21 -15.13
N LEU A 636 9.49 -6.37 -15.39
CA LEU A 636 9.66 -5.70 -16.68
C LEU A 636 9.94 -6.70 -17.79
N GLN A 637 10.83 -7.64 -17.51
CA GLN A 637 11.16 -8.73 -18.42
C GLN A 637 9.95 -9.63 -18.70
N ASP A 638 9.16 -9.99 -17.69
CA ASP A 638 8.01 -10.87 -17.87
C ASP A 638 6.94 -10.21 -18.76
N GLU A 639 6.63 -8.94 -18.54
CA GLU A 639 5.66 -8.20 -19.36
C GLU A 639 6.17 -8.00 -20.81
N LEU A 640 7.48 -7.78 -21.00
CA LEU A 640 8.09 -7.77 -22.33
C LEU A 640 7.89 -9.13 -23.01
N SER A 641 8.21 -10.24 -22.33
CA SER A 641 8.04 -11.59 -22.90
C SER A 641 6.57 -11.90 -23.24
N SER A 642 5.63 -11.50 -22.38
CA SER A 642 4.19 -11.64 -22.62
C SER A 642 3.72 -10.80 -23.81
N THR A 643 4.29 -9.60 -24.00
CA THR A 643 3.95 -8.73 -25.13
C THR A 643 4.57 -9.24 -26.43
N SER A 644 5.83 -9.71 -26.41
CA SER A 644 6.51 -10.30 -27.57
C SER A 644 5.73 -11.50 -28.12
N ILE A 645 5.17 -12.36 -27.26
CA ILE A 645 4.36 -13.49 -27.76
C ILE A 645 3.00 -13.06 -28.32
N LEU A 646 2.35 -12.04 -27.73
CA LEU A 646 1.09 -11.51 -28.28
C LEU A 646 1.31 -10.86 -29.65
N LEU A 647 2.44 -10.16 -29.83
CA LEU A 647 2.84 -9.60 -31.10
C LEU A 647 3.20 -10.69 -32.13
N THR A 648 3.89 -11.75 -31.69
CA THR A 648 4.16 -12.95 -32.51
C THR A 648 2.86 -13.52 -33.08
N GLY A 649 1.85 -13.78 -32.23
CA GLY A 649 0.56 -14.31 -32.68
C GLY A 649 -0.18 -13.40 -33.66
N ARG A 650 -0.01 -12.07 -33.54
CA ARG A 650 -0.55 -11.11 -34.53
C ARG A 650 0.15 -11.23 -35.89
N LEU A 651 1.48 -11.33 -35.89
CA LEU A 651 2.26 -11.48 -37.13
C LEU A 651 1.96 -12.80 -37.83
N LEU A 652 1.82 -13.90 -37.09
CA LEU A 652 1.46 -15.20 -37.67
C LEU A 652 0.04 -15.20 -38.26
N ARG A 653 -0.95 -14.60 -37.58
CA ARG A 653 -2.30 -14.45 -38.14
C ARG A 653 -2.36 -13.53 -39.37
N PHE A 654 -1.50 -12.51 -39.42
CA PHE A 654 -1.39 -11.64 -40.60
C PHE A 654 -0.98 -12.44 -41.84
N GLN A 655 -0.08 -13.42 -41.69
CA GLN A 655 0.31 -14.34 -42.76
C GLN A 655 -0.85 -15.21 -43.25
N GLU A 656 -1.67 -15.71 -42.34
CA GLU A 656 -2.83 -16.57 -42.67
C GLU A 656 -3.97 -15.79 -43.35
N ALA A 657 -4.16 -14.52 -42.99
CA ALA A 657 -5.31 -13.72 -43.42
C ALA A 657 -5.09 -12.95 -44.73
N THR A 658 -3.84 -12.74 -45.16
CA THR A 658 -3.52 -11.77 -46.22
C THR A 658 -3.05 -12.46 -47.50
N SER A 659 -3.95 -12.62 -48.47
CA SER A 659 -3.66 -13.17 -49.79
C SER A 659 -3.05 -12.16 -50.78
N SER A 660 -2.92 -10.89 -50.38
CA SER A 660 -2.36 -9.79 -51.19
C SER A 660 -0.96 -9.32 -50.77
N ALA A 661 -0.34 -9.94 -49.75
CA ALA A 661 0.98 -9.58 -49.26
C ALA A 661 2.07 -10.10 -50.20
N THR A 662 3.14 -9.32 -50.38
CA THR A 662 4.30 -9.74 -51.17
C THR A 662 5.09 -10.85 -50.46
N ALA A 663 5.83 -11.65 -51.24
CA ALA A 663 6.69 -12.71 -50.68
C ALA A 663 7.74 -12.15 -49.70
N GLU A 664 8.20 -10.92 -49.92
CA GLU A 664 9.16 -10.24 -49.06
C GLU A 664 8.53 -9.83 -47.71
N GLU A 665 7.32 -9.29 -47.71
CA GLU A 665 6.58 -8.94 -46.49
C GLU A 665 6.26 -10.17 -45.64
N LEU A 666 5.87 -11.27 -46.27
CA LEU A 666 5.61 -12.54 -45.55
C LEU A 666 6.88 -13.12 -44.92
N LYS A 667 8.02 -13.03 -45.63
CA LYS A 667 9.33 -13.44 -45.12
C LYS A 667 9.75 -12.59 -43.92
N LEU A 668 9.68 -11.27 -44.04
CA LEU A 668 9.98 -10.33 -42.94
C LEU A 668 9.09 -10.57 -41.72
N ALA A 669 7.79 -10.78 -41.92
CA ALA A 669 6.86 -11.10 -40.85
C ALA A 669 7.20 -12.43 -40.16
N SER A 670 7.66 -13.42 -40.92
CA SER A 670 8.07 -14.73 -40.38
C SER A 670 9.34 -14.63 -39.55
N GLU A 671 10.36 -13.93 -40.06
CA GLU A 671 11.61 -13.70 -39.35
C GLU A 671 11.38 -12.92 -38.04
N ALA A 672 10.59 -11.85 -38.10
CA ALA A 672 10.22 -11.06 -36.93
C ALA A 672 9.41 -11.88 -35.90
N ALA A 673 8.45 -12.69 -36.35
CA ALA A 673 7.67 -13.57 -35.47
C ALA A 673 8.58 -14.60 -34.77
N GLN A 674 9.54 -15.19 -35.50
CA GLN A 674 10.48 -16.15 -34.93
C GLN A 674 11.42 -15.49 -33.91
N GLU A 675 11.92 -14.29 -34.20
CA GLU A 675 12.78 -13.52 -33.28
C GLU A 675 12.03 -13.19 -31.98
N LEU A 676 10.80 -12.68 -32.07
CA LEU A 676 9.96 -12.36 -30.92
C LEU A 676 9.58 -13.59 -30.10
N ALA A 677 9.29 -14.72 -30.75
CA ALA A 677 9.02 -15.98 -30.08
C ALA A 677 10.24 -16.46 -29.28
N ASN A 678 11.42 -16.42 -29.90
CA ASN A 678 12.68 -16.80 -29.25
C ASN A 678 13.01 -15.88 -28.07
N GLU A 679 12.86 -14.56 -28.25
CA GLU A 679 13.05 -13.57 -27.19
C GLU A 679 12.12 -13.86 -25.99
N ALA A 680 10.83 -14.12 -26.25
CA ALA A 680 9.86 -14.43 -25.20
C ALA A 680 10.24 -15.72 -24.44
N ILE A 681 10.64 -16.78 -25.17
CA ILE A 681 11.07 -18.05 -24.58
C ILE A 681 12.33 -17.86 -23.74
N ASP A 682 13.34 -17.17 -24.26
CA ASP A 682 14.64 -16.99 -23.60
C ASP A 682 14.53 -16.15 -22.33
N ILE A 683 13.79 -15.05 -22.38
CA ILE A 683 13.49 -14.24 -21.20
C ILE A 683 12.77 -15.11 -20.16
N ASN A 684 11.71 -15.80 -20.55
CA ASN A 684 10.92 -16.57 -19.60
C ASN A 684 11.67 -17.79 -19.03
N ASN A 685 12.55 -18.44 -19.81
CA ASN A 685 13.45 -19.49 -19.34
C ASN A 685 14.34 -18.99 -18.19
N LYS A 686 14.94 -17.80 -18.36
CA LYS A 686 15.75 -17.16 -17.31
C LYS A 686 14.90 -16.85 -16.08
N LEU A 687 13.72 -16.27 -16.25
CA LEU A 687 12.83 -15.90 -15.16
C LEU A 687 12.36 -17.09 -14.33
N VAL A 688 11.86 -18.15 -14.96
CA VAL A 688 11.34 -19.33 -14.25
C VAL A 688 12.46 -20.16 -13.58
N SER A 689 13.69 -20.05 -14.11
CA SER A 689 14.88 -20.62 -13.47
C SER A 689 15.31 -19.81 -12.24
N ALA A 690 15.33 -18.48 -12.34
CA ALA A 690 15.76 -17.59 -11.26
C ALA A 690 14.71 -17.46 -10.14
N TYR A 691 13.42 -17.54 -10.48
CA TYR A 691 12.29 -17.32 -9.57
C TYR A 691 11.34 -18.52 -9.58
N PRO A 692 11.79 -19.69 -9.08
CA PRO A 692 11.10 -20.96 -9.28
C PRO A 692 9.74 -21.08 -8.59
N TYR A 693 9.46 -20.21 -7.62
CA TYR A 693 8.20 -20.14 -6.87
C TYR A 693 7.25 -19.05 -7.38
N ASN A 694 7.67 -18.22 -8.34
CA ASN A 694 6.85 -17.14 -8.86
C ASN A 694 5.80 -17.69 -9.84
N LEU A 695 4.57 -17.77 -9.37
CA LEU A 695 3.45 -18.31 -10.15
C LEU A 695 3.09 -17.45 -11.37
N ILE A 696 3.35 -16.14 -11.33
CA ILE A 696 3.06 -15.23 -12.44
C ILE A 696 3.92 -15.61 -13.64
N PHE A 697 5.22 -15.83 -13.44
CA PHE A 697 6.14 -16.20 -14.51
C PHE A 697 5.85 -17.59 -15.11
N LEU A 698 5.35 -18.53 -14.29
CA LEU A 698 4.85 -19.82 -14.77
C LEU A 698 3.56 -19.67 -15.59
N LYS A 699 2.65 -18.77 -15.19
CA LYS A 699 1.44 -18.45 -15.97
C LYS A 699 1.81 -17.81 -17.31
N THR A 700 2.78 -16.89 -17.33
CA THR A 700 3.33 -16.30 -18.56
C THR A 700 3.98 -17.37 -19.45
N ARG A 701 4.78 -18.27 -18.86
CA ARG A 701 5.39 -19.42 -19.58
C ARG A 701 4.36 -20.32 -20.23
N ALA A 702 3.31 -20.68 -19.49
CA ALA A 702 2.24 -21.51 -20.02
C ALA A 702 1.54 -20.82 -21.19
N ARG A 703 1.27 -19.51 -21.09
CA ARG A 703 0.71 -18.71 -22.19
C ARG A 703 1.64 -18.69 -23.41
N ILE A 704 2.94 -18.51 -23.22
CA ILE A 704 3.94 -18.52 -24.30
C ILE A 704 3.86 -19.83 -25.08
N PHE A 705 3.97 -20.96 -24.39
CA PHE A 705 3.96 -22.26 -25.06
C PHE A 705 2.60 -22.65 -25.63
N SER A 706 1.49 -22.30 -24.97
CA SER A 706 0.16 -22.52 -25.52
C SER A 706 -0.08 -21.71 -26.81
N ALA A 707 0.46 -20.48 -26.91
CA ALA A 707 0.37 -19.67 -28.12
C ALA A 707 1.19 -20.25 -29.28
N LEU A 708 2.32 -20.92 -28.99
CA LEU A 708 3.18 -21.56 -30.00
C LEU A 708 2.78 -23.00 -30.32
N GLY A 709 1.94 -23.62 -29.48
CA GLY A 709 1.49 -25.00 -29.61
C GLY A 709 0.96 -25.39 -30.99
N PRO A 710 0.12 -24.57 -31.66
CA PRO A 710 -0.37 -24.86 -33.01
C PRO A 710 0.74 -25.03 -34.06
N TYR A 711 1.91 -24.46 -33.83
CA TYR A 711 3.02 -24.44 -34.80
C TYR A 711 4.06 -25.54 -34.52
N ASN A 712 4.14 -26.05 -33.28
CA ASN A 712 5.05 -27.12 -32.91
C ASN A 712 4.53 -27.91 -31.69
N ALA A 713 4.32 -29.22 -31.89
CA ALA A 713 3.82 -30.14 -30.87
C ALA A 713 4.69 -30.20 -29.59
N SER A 714 6.00 -29.94 -29.69
CA SER A 714 6.89 -29.85 -28.53
C SER A 714 6.47 -28.74 -27.57
N PHE A 715 5.91 -27.62 -28.07
CA PHE A 715 5.45 -26.55 -27.19
C PHE A 715 4.19 -26.92 -26.42
N VAL A 716 3.33 -27.79 -26.97
CA VAL A 716 2.18 -28.33 -26.24
C VAL A 716 2.65 -29.12 -25.01
N GLN A 717 3.70 -29.94 -25.16
CA GLN A 717 4.31 -30.65 -24.03
C GLN A 717 4.94 -29.69 -23.01
N ASN A 718 5.63 -28.64 -23.47
CA ASN A 718 6.20 -27.65 -22.58
C ASN A 718 5.13 -26.88 -21.79
N ALA A 719 3.98 -26.58 -22.40
CA ALA A 719 2.84 -25.97 -21.73
C ALA A 719 2.26 -26.90 -20.65
N LEU A 720 2.09 -28.19 -20.96
CA LEU A 720 1.65 -29.21 -20.02
C LEU A 720 2.56 -29.31 -18.80
N GLU A 721 3.88 -29.46 -19.01
CA GLU A 721 4.85 -29.55 -17.91
C GLU A 721 4.87 -28.28 -17.04
N THR A 722 4.76 -27.11 -17.69
CA THR A 722 4.67 -25.83 -16.98
C THR A 722 3.41 -25.76 -16.12
N LEU A 723 2.25 -26.17 -16.65
CA LEU A 723 0.98 -26.14 -15.92
C LEU A 723 0.93 -27.19 -14.80
N LYS A 724 1.53 -28.37 -14.98
CA LYS A 724 1.73 -29.36 -13.90
C LYS A 724 2.54 -28.75 -12.76
N ARG A 725 3.65 -28.06 -13.06
CA ARG A 725 4.44 -27.35 -12.05
C ARG A 725 3.66 -26.21 -11.37
N ALA A 726 2.93 -25.42 -12.14
CA ALA A 726 2.08 -24.35 -11.61
C ALA A 726 1.00 -24.90 -10.66
N ARG A 727 0.45 -26.08 -10.96
CA ARG A 727 -0.53 -26.78 -10.11
C ARG A 727 0.05 -27.24 -8.78
N VAL A 728 1.33 -27.63 -8.74
CA VAL A 728 2.03 -27.95 -7.48
C VAL A 728 2.16 -26.71 -6.59
N LEU A 729 2.39 -25.53 -7.19
CA LEU A 729 2.51 -24.26 -6.45
C LEU A 729 1.16 -23.63 -6.10
N ALA A 730 0.08 -24.01 -6.77
CA ALA A 730 -1.27 -23.53 -6.46
C ALA A 730 -2.30 -24.68 -6.60
N PRO A 731 -2.31 -25.63 -5.65
CA PRO A 731 -3.10 -26.86 -5.75
C PRO A 731 -4.61 -26.63 -5.65
N THR A 732 -5.03 -25.46 -5.16
CA THR A 732 -6.44 -25.08 -5.08
C THR A 732 -6.83 -24.03 -6.12
N ASP A 733 -5.93 -23.62 -7.02
CA ASP A 733 -6.23 -22.65 -8.08
C ASP A 733 -7.03 -23.30 -9.22
N ALA A 734 -8.31 -22.92 -9.31
CA ALA A 734 -9.23 -23.41 -10.33
C ALA A 734 -8.82 -22.99 -11.75
N LYS A 735 -8.21 -21.83 -11.95
CA LYS A 735 -7.75 -21.40 -13.28
C LYS A 735 -6.61 -22.27 -13.79
N ILE A 736 -5.68 -22.66 -12.91
CA ILE A 736 -4.59 -23.54 -13.30
C ILE A 736 -5.11 -24.94 -13.62
N ALA A 737 -6.04 -25.46 -12.81
CA ALA A 737 -6.70 -26.73 -13.12
C ALA A 737 -7.42 -26.65 -14.48
N TYR A 738 -8.18 -25.58 -14.72
CA TYR A 738 -8.83 -25.34 -16.01
C TYR A 738 -7.83 -25.32 -17.17
N SER A 739 -6.79 -24.50 -17.10
CA SER A 739 -5.77 -24.40 -18.14
C SER A 739 -5.06 -25.73 -18.39
N LEU A 740 -4.78 -26.51 -17.34
CA LEU A 740 -4.19 -27.84 -17.46
C LEU A 740 -5.15 -28.82 -18.15
N GLY A 741 -6.45 -28.77 -17.85
CA GLY A 741 -7.46 -29.58 -18.53
C GLY A 741 -7.57 -29.26 -20.02
N VAL A 742 -7.59 -27.98 -20.38
CA VAL A 742 -7.59 -27.54 -21.78
C VAL A 742 -6.32 -27.98 -22.50
N ALA A 743 -5.15 -27.85 -21.85
CA ALA A 743 -3.87 -28.27 -22.43
C ALA A 743 -3.80 -29.79 -22.67
N TYR A 744 -4.37 -30.63 -21.78
CA TYR A 744 -4.48 -32.08 -22.03
C TYR A 744 -5.31 -32.38 -23.26
N GLY A 745 -6.43 -31.67 -23.43
CA GLY A 745 -7.29 -31.80 -24.59
C GLY A 745 -6.60 -31.39 -25.90
N GLN A 746 -5.85 -30.29 -25.88
CA GLN A 746 -5.01 -29.86 -27.02
C GLN A 746 -3.93 -30.89 -27.39
N ASN A 747 -3.46 -31.66 -26.41
CA ASN A 747 -2.53 -32.76 -26.61
C ASN A 747 -3.21 -34.09 -27.02
N GLY A 748 -4.53 -34.10 -27.23
CA GLY A 748 -5.30 -35.30 -27.58
C GLY A 748 -5.58 -36.26 -26.41
N ASP A 749 -5.20 -35.90 -25.18
CA ASP A 749 -5.52 -36.69 -23.98
C ASP A 749 -6.86 -36.26 -23.38
N THR A 750 -7.95 -36.64 -24.06
CA THR A 750 -9.32 -36.31 -23.65
C THR A 750 -9.66 -36.88 -22.26
N GLY A 751 -9.10 -38.03 -21.89
CA GLY A 751 -9.34 -38.65 -20.59
C GLY A 751 -8.80 -37.80 -19.43
N SER A 752 -7.54 -37.36 -19.52
CA SER A 752 -6.95 -36.46 -18.53
C SER A 752 -7.60 -35.07 -18.54
N ALA A 753 -8.03 -34.59 -19.72
CA ALA A 753 -8.76 -33.33 -19.85
C ALA A 753 -10.05 -33.35 -19.03
N ILE A 754 -10.90 -34.37 -19.21
CA ILE A 754 -12.14 -34.56 -18.47
C ILE A 754 -11.87 -34.63 -16.97
N LYS A 755 -10.94 -35.49 -16.53
CA LYS A 755 -10.63 -35.68 -15.11
C LYS A 755 -10.18 -34.37 -14.44
N MET A 756 -9.37 -33.58 -15.13
CA MET A 756 -8.90 -32.30 -14.62
C MET A 756 -10.03 -31.26 -14.57
N LEU A 757 -10.87 -31.19 -15.60
CA LEU A 757 -12.01 -30.27 -15.65
C LEU A 757 -13.10 -30.63 -14.63
N GLU A 758 -13.33 -31.92 -14.34
CA GLU A 758 -14.15 -32.35 -13.21
C GLU A 758 -13.60 -31.84 -11.87
N THR A 759 -12.27 -31.84 -11.71
CA THR A 759 -11.60 -31.27 -10.53
C THR A 759 -11.80 -29.75 -10.48
N THR A 760 -11.72 -29.07 -11.62
CA THR A 760 -11.95 -27.62 -11.74
C THR A 760 -13.35 -27.24 -11.27
N VAL A 761 -14.39 -27.90 -11.77
CA VAL A 761 -15.78 -27.57 -11.39
C VAL A 761 -16.10 -27.97 -9.94
N LYS A 762 -15.37 -28.93 -9.35
CA LYS A 762 -15.41 -29.20 -7.91
C LYS A 762 -14.75 -28.08 -7.09
N LEU A 763 -13.62 -27.55 -7.56
CA LEU A 763 -12.92 -26.43 -6.90
C LEU A 763 -13.71 -25.12 -7.01
N ARG A 764 -14.37 -24.88 -8.14
CA ARG A 764 -15.21 -23.70 -8.41
C ARG A 764 -16.44 -24.14 -9.21
N PRO A 765 -17.58 -24.41 -8.53
CA PRO A 765 -18.83 -24.78 -9.21
C PRO A 765 -19.39 -23.67 -10.10
N MET A 766 -19.14 -22.41 -9.78
CA MET A 766 -19.53 -21.24 -10.58
C MET A 766 -18.37 -20.80 -11.49
N TYR A 767 -17.94 -21.69 -12.39
CA TYR A 767 -16.95 -21.40 -13.44
C TYR A 767 -17.51 -21.87 -14.78
N ASP A 768 -18.14 -20.95 -15.50
CA ASP A 768 -18.82 -21.19 -16.78
C ASP A 768 -17.87 -21.74 -17.86
N ASP A 769 -16.69 -21.14 -18.05
CA ASP A 769 -15.69 -21.64 -19.02
C ASP A 769 -15.30 -23.10 -18.75
N ALA A 770 -15.18 -23.49 -17.47
CA ALA A 770 -14.82 -24.85 -17.09
C ALA A 770 -15.93 -25.85 -17.37
N TRP A 771 -17.19 -25.48 -17.11
CA TRP A 771 -18.35 -26.30 -17.46
C TRP A 771 -18.50 -26.44 -18.97
N TYR A 772 -18.29 -25.36 -19.72
CA TYR A 772 -18.33 -25.37 -21.18
C TYR A 772 -17.27 -26.31 -21.75
N ALA A 773 -16.01 -26.17 -21.35
CA ALA A 773 -14.93 -27.06 -21.78
C ALA A 773 -15.20 -28.51 -21.38
N LEU A 774 -15.67 -28.75 -20.15
CA LEU A 774 -16.01 -30.09 -19.69
C LEU A 774 -17.10 -30.73 -20.56
N GLY A 775 -18.12 -29.94 -20.95
CA GLY A 775 -19.18 -30.38 -21.84
C GLY A 775 -18.66 -30.78 -23.22
N LEU A 776 -17.79 -29.95 -23.82
CA LEU A 776 -17.17 -30.24 -25.12
C LEU A 776 -16.35 -31.53 -25.08
N PHE A 777 -15.51 -31.71 -24.06
CA PHE A 777 -14.68 -32.92 -23.95
C PHE A 777 -15.49 -34.18 -23.66
N TYR A 778 -16.57 -34.08 -22.88
CA TYR A 778 -17.50 -35.19 -22.69
C TYR A 778 -18.17 -35.60 -23.99
N HIS A 779 -18.66 -34.62 -24.76
CA HIS A 779 -19.26 -34.88 -26.06
C HIS A 779 -18.22 -35.49 -27.02
N GLN A 780 -17.02 -34.91 -27.11
CA GLN A 780 -15.94 -35.44 -27.94
C GLN A 780 -15.59 -36.89 -27.59
N ALA A 781 -15.48 -37.22 -26.30
CA ALA A 781 -15.21 -38.59 -25.84
C ALA A 781 -16.35 -39.56 -26.14
N ALA A 782 -17.57 -39.06 -26.35
CA ALA A 782 -18.74 -39.86 -26.71
C ALA A 782 -18.82 -40.19 -28.20
N LEU A 783 -18.06 -39.52 -29.06
CA LEU A 783 -18.12 -39.71 -30.51
C LEU A 783 -17.15 -40.80 -30.99
N ASN A 784 -17.55 -41.51 -32.04
CA ASN A 784 -16.62 -42.34 -32.81
C ASN A 784 -15.90 -41.53 -33.90
N ALA A 785 -14.99 -42.15 -34.64
CA ALA A 785 -14.24 -41.49 -35.72
C ALA A 785 -15.11 -40.93 -36.86
N LYS A 786 -16.38 -41.34 -36.96
CA LYS A 786 -17.35 -40.84 -37.95
C LYS A 786 -18.25 -39.73 -37.38
N GLY A 787 -17.99 -39.28 -36.14
CA GLY A 787 -18.77 -38.23 -35.48
C GLY A 787 -20.12 -38.68 -34.93
N ALA A 788 -20.41 -39.99 -34.88
CA ALA A 788 -21.65 -40.49 -34.28
C ALA A 788 -21.46 -40.79 -32.79
N VAL A 789 -22.47 -40.46 -31.98
CA VAL A 789 -22.49 -40.73 -30.53
C VAL A 789 -22.54 -42.25 -30.31
N VAL A 790 -21.51 -42.79 -29.66
CA VAL A 790 -21.39 -44.21 -29.29
C VAL A 790 -21.44 -44.42 -27.77
N ASP A 791 -21.08 -43.42 -26.97
CA ASP A 791 -21.24 -43.43 -25.51
C ASP A 791 -22.32 -42.43 -25.09
N THR A 792 -23.55 -42.91 -24.96
CA THR A 792 -24.71 -42.09 -24.58
C THR A 792 -24.58 -41.52 -23.16
N VAL A 793 -23.85 -42.18 -22.26
CA VAL A 793 -23.65 -41.70 -20.89
C VAL A 793 -22.74 -40.47 -20.88
N LEU A 794 -21.62 -40.52 -21.59
CA LEU A 794 -20.71 -39.38 -21.72
C LEU A 794 -21.38 -38.23 -22.47
N HIS A 795 -22.14 -38.52 -23.53
CA HIS A 795 -22.91 -37.50 -24.24
C HIS A 795 -23.88 -36.76 -23.30
N GLN A 796 -24.67 -37.49 -22.50
CA GLN A 796 -25.60 -36.90 -21.54
C GLN A 796 -24.90 -36.10 -20.43
N LYS A 797 -23.69 -36.51 -20.01
CA LYS A 797 -22.87 -35.67 -19.12
C LYS A 797 -22.45 -34.36 -19.81
N GLY A 798 -22.14 -34.41 -21.10
CA GLY A 798 -21.82 -33.22 -21.92
C GLY A 798 -23.00 -32.25 -21.99
N VAL A 799 -24.19 -32.75 -22.31
CA VAL A 799 -25.44 -31.98 -22.32
C VAL A 799 -25.72 -31.35 -20.96
N LYS A 800 -25.60 -32.11 -19.87
CA LYS A 800 -25.79 -31.60 -18.51
C LYS A 800 -24.79 -30.48 -18.17
N ALA A 801 -23.54 -30.60 -18.60
CA ALA A 801 -22.53 -29.56 -18.41
C ALA A 801 -22.89 -28.28 -19.17
N MET A 802 -23.37 -28.37 -20.42
CA MET A 802 -23.84 -27.23 -21.20
C MET A 802 -25.07 -26.56 -20.58
N ARG A 803 -26.04 -27.35 -20.09
CA ARG A 803 -27.18 -26.82 -19.33
C ARG A 803 -26.75 -26.10 -18.06
N GLN A 804 -25.71 -26.59 -17.38
CA GLN A 804 -25.13 -25.89 -16.24
C GLN A 804 -24.49 -24.55 -16.63
N VAL A 805 -23.88 -24.45 -17.82
CA VAL A 805 -23.42 -23.15 -18.36
C VAL A 805 -24.59 -22.20 -18.54
N LEU A 806 -25.74 -22.66 -19.04
CA LEU A 806 -26.95 -21.85 -19.18
C LEU A 806 -27.58 -21.48 -17.83
N VAL A 807 -27.48 -22.32 -16.81
CA VAL A 807 -27.89 -21.97 -15.44
C VAL A 807 -27.03 -20.81 -14.89
N LEU A 808 -25.73 -20.83 -15.16
CA LEU A 808 -24.80 -19.77 -14.72
C LEU A 808 -24.90 -18.50 -15.58
N THR A 809 -25.04 -18.68 -16.89
CA THR A 809 -25.05 -17.64 -17.91
C THR A 809 -26.18 -17.94 -18.92
N PRO A 810 -27.44 -17.54 -18.64
CA PRO A 810 -28.62 -17.95 -19.41
C PRO A 810 -28.61 -17.64 -20.90
N LYS A 811 -27.80 -16.67 -21.34
CA LYS A 811 -27.67 -16.24 -22.74
C LYS A 811 -26.32 -16.61 -23.37
N ASN A 812 -25.65 -17.65 -22.85
CA ASN A 812 -24.36 -18.06 -23.40
C ASN A 812 -24.55 -18.67 -24.81
N ALA A 813 -24.24 -17.87 -25.84
CA ALA A 813 -24.43 -18.27 -27.24
C ALA A 813 -23.69 -19.56 -27.61
N LYS A 814 -22.47 -19.74 -27.08
CA LYS A 814 -21.65 -20.93 -27.39
C LYS A 814 -22.26 -22.21 -26.83
N ALA A 815 -22.87 -22.13 -25.64
CA ALA A 815 -23.53 -23.30 -25.04
C ALA A 815 -24.85 -23.63 -25.75
N LEU A 816 -25.61 -22.62 -26.16
CA LEU A 816 -26.83 -22.80 -26.97
C LEU A 816 -26.49 -23.44 -28.33
N GLU A 817 -25.52 -22.88 -29.04
CA GLU A 817 -25.04 -23.40 -30.33
C GLU A 817 -24.53 -24.84 -30.20
N ALA A 818 -23.79 -25.16 -29.12
CA ALA A 818 -23.34 -26.51 -28.86
C ALA A 818 -24.52 -27.48 -28.70
N LEU A 819 -25.51 -27.15 -27.86
CA LEU A 819 -26.70 -28.00 -27.65
C LEU A 819 -27.51 -28.19 -28.93
N GLU A 820 -27.72 -27.12 -29.69
CA GLU A 820 -28.43 -27.17 -30.98
C GLU A 820 -27.68 -28.06 -31.98
N SER A 821 -26.35 -27.90 -32.09
CA SER A 821 -25.52 -28.75 -32.96
C SER A 821 -25.54 -30.23 -32.57
N TRP A 822 -25.87 -30.52 -31.31
CA TRP A 822 -25.99 -31.87 -30.77
C TRP A 822 -27.41 -32.44 -30.87
N GLY A 823 -28.38 -31.66 -31.38
CA GLY A 823 -29.78 -32.05 -31.48
C GLY A 823 -30.53 -32.03 -30.14
N GLU A 824 -30.01 -31.31 -29.16
CA GLU A 824 -30.55 -31.23 -27.79
C GLU A 824 -31.24 -29.89 -27.55
N GLN A 825 -32.34 -29.93 -26.80
CA GLN A 825 -33.04 -28.70 -26.41
C GLN A 825 -32.26 -27.98 -25.28
N PRO A 826 -32.15 -26.63 -25.35
CA PRO A 826 -31.47 -25.79 -24.37
C PRO A 826 -31.84 -26.07 -22.91
#